data_AF-A0A8T2U2E5-F1
#
_entry.id   AF-A0A8T2U2E5-F1
#
_cell.length_a   1.000
_cell.length_b   1.000
_cell.length_c   1.000
_cell.angle_alpha   90.00
_cell.angle_beta   90.00
_cell.angle_gamma   90.00
#
_symmetry.space_group_name_H-M   'P 1'
#
loop_
_entity.id
_entity.type
_entity.pdbx_description
1 polymer ?
#
loop_
_entity_poly.entity_id
_entity_poly.type
_entity_poly.pdbx_seq_one_letter_code
_entity_poly.pdbx_strand_id
1 'polypeptide(L)'
;MASHTKQAAVCCAPTSPPPSSSALNPQKDYQSADKQALISRETASALVNATPDWSMTTSAKEGPIAIVNPSVAIVKPDGVSPGLAILQSDAGAAKPSSKASIQTAGIVSVPFPQSIHPLDPLTPAEIAVAVATVRAAGATPEVRDGMRFVEIVLNEPDKHIIALADAYFFPPFQPSILHSGKGGPVIPKQLPPRQAKLIVYNKLTNETSVWIVELTEVYAAARGGHHRGKVISSEVISDVQPAIDAMEYAGCEATVKAFPPFVDAMKRRGVNDMELVMVDAWCVGYYKEEDAPSRRLARPLIFCRTESDCPMENGYARPVEGINVLVDLQHMKIIEFEDSKLIPLPPPDPLRNYTAAETRGGVDRSDVKPLHIIQSEGPSFRVNGFAVEWQKWNFRIGFTPREGLVIYSVAYNDGSLGRRSIAHRLSFVEMVVPYGDPKEPHYRKNAFDAGEDGLGKNAHSLKRGCDCLGHIKYFDVHFTNFTGGVETIENCVCLHEEDFGVLWKHQDWRTGLSEVRRSRRLVISFFCTVANYEYGFFWYFYQDGKIEAEVKLTGILSLGALRPGEVRKHGTVIAPGLYAPVHQHFFVARLNMAVDCRPGEALNQVVEVDVKVEEPGPSNVHNNAFYAEERILQSELQAVRDCNPLTARHWIVRNTRTVNRTGQLTGYKLVPGSNCLPLAGPDAKLFRRAEFLRHNLWVTQYKSGERFPAGEFPNQNPRTGEGLASWVSQDRKLEEADIVLWYVFGVTHVPRLEDWPVMPVERIGFMLMPHGFFNCSPAVDVPPNAEADSKWANGTKTGLQSPTHALISKL
;
A
#
# COMPACT_ATOMS: atom_id res chain seq x y z
N MET A 1 55.19 -1.08 26.25
CA MET A 1 56.11 -1.90 27.08
C MET A 1 55.28 -2.98 27.80
N ALA A 2 55.92 -4.05 28.28
CA ALA A 2 55.34 -5.14 29.11
C ALA A 2 54.29 -4.65 30.13
N SER A 3 53.07 -5.22 30.25
CA SER A 3 52.66 -6.59 30.64
C SER A 3 52.97 -6.96 32.09
N HIS A 4 51.93 -7.24 32.91
CA HIS A 4 51.83 -8.30 33.94
C HIS A 4 50.41 -8.25 34.58
N THR A 5 49.47 -9.20 34.44
CA THR A 5 49.29 -10.60 34.93
C THR A 5 49.18 -10.87 36.45
N LYS A 6 47.96 -11.30 36.88
CA LYS A 6 47.56 -12.42 37.80
C LYS A 6 46.16 -12.12 38.42
N GLN A 7 45.10 -12.97 38.45
CA GLN A 7 44.89 -14.37 38.92
C GLN A 7 45.19 -14.58 40.42
N ALA A 8 44.41 -15.27 41.28
CA ALA A 8 43.14 -16.02 41.18
C ALA A 8 42.49 -16.11 42.62
N ALA A 9 41.16 -16.12 42.82
CA ALA A 9 40.22 -17.26 42.99
C ALA A 9 40.03 -17.87 44.42
N VAL A 10 38.84 -18.47 44.63
CA VAL A 10 38.40 -19.51 45.61
C VAL A 10 37.53 -19.11 46.84
N CYS A 11 36.22 -19.40 46.68
CA CYS A 11 35.20 -20.02 47.55
C CYS A 11 35.21 -19.95 49.10
N CYS A 12 34.01 -19.72 49.68
CA CYS A 12 33.54 -20.40 50.91
C CYS A 12 31.99 -20.36 51.08
N ALA A 13 31.40 -21.51 51.43
CA ALA A 13 30.02 -21.78 51.94
C ALA A 13 30.06 -23.20 52.57
N PRO A 14 29.03 -23.76 53.28
CA PRO A 14 27.69 -23.25 53.67
C PRO A 14 27.32 -23.48 55.17
N THR A 15 26.11 -23.08 55.62
CA THR A 15 25.40 -23.67 56.81
C THR A 15 23.87 -23.38 56.84
N SER A 16 23.07 -24.33 57.36
CA SER A 16 21.60 -24.32 57.62
C SER A 16 21.25 -25.42 58.69
N PRO A 17 19.98 -25.69 59.11
CA PRO A 17 18.75 -24.91 59.40
C PRO A 17 18.35 -25.11 60.91
N PRO A 18 17.18 -25.63 61.39
CA PRO A 18 15.71 -25.42 61.22
C PRO A 18 15.03 -25.02 62.60
N PRO A 19 13.83 -25.48 63.10
CA PRO A 19 12.52 -25.91 62.52
C PRO A 19 11.21 -25.30 63.16
N SER A 20 10.03 -25.77 62.67
CA SER A 20 8.62 -25.76 63.21
C SER A 20 7.74 -24.50 62.97
N SER A 21 6.62 -24.50 62.20
CA SER A 21 5.32 -25.26 62.14
C SER A 21 4.19 -24.62 62.97
N SER A 22 2.88 -24.60 62.64
CA SER A 22 2.00 -25.44 61.80
C SER A 22 0.78 -24.62 61.23
N ALA A 23 0.31 -24.83 59.99
CA ALA A 23 -0.82 -25.66 59.54
C ALA A 23 -2.28 -25.17 59.80
N LEU A 24 -3.07 -24.96 58.73
CA LEU A 24 -4.47 -25.43 58.58
C LEU A 24 -5.01 -25.22 57.14
N ASN A 25 -5.87 -26.13 56.70
CA ASN A 25 -6.58 -26.17 55.40
C ASN A 25 -8.10 -26.18 55.71
N PRO A 26 -9.01 -25.81 54.79
CA PRO A 26 -9.76 -26.88 54.12
C PRO A 26 -10.24 -26.59 52.68
N GLN A 27 -10.43 -27.68 51.92
CA GLN A 27 -11.26 -27.71 50.71
C GLN A 27 -12.75 -27.63 51.05
N LYS A 28 -13.58 -27.15 50.10
CA LYS A 28 -14.83 -27.86 49.73
C LYS A 28 -15.41 -27.44 48.37
N ASP A 29 -16.11 -28.41 47.81
CA ASP A 29 -16.67 -28.54 46.47
C ASP A 29 -17.68 -27.45 46.06
N TYR A 30 -17.92 -27.31 44.74
CA TYR A 30 -19.29 -27.30 44.22
C TYR A 30 -19.37 -27.85 42.78
N GLN A 31 -20.30 -28.77 42.55
CA GLN A 31 -20.66 -29.34 41.24
C GLN A 31 -21.87 -28.62 40.62
N SER A 32 -22.11 -28.91 39.34
CA SER A 32 -23.24 -28.50 38.49
C SER A 32 -24.64 -28.83 39.01
N ALA A 33 -25.66 -27.99 38.68
CA ALA A 33 -26.76 -28.33 37.75
C ALA A 33 -28.01 -27.41 37.86
N ASP A 34 -28.54 -27.02 36.70
CA ASP A 34 -29.92 -26.62 36.33
C ASP A 34 -30.98 -26.14 37.34
N LYS A 35 -31.63 -25.00 37.03
CA LYS A 35 -33.04 -25.01 36.54
C LYS A 35 -33.57 -23.68 35.95
N GLN A 36 -34.29 -23.87 34.84
CA GLN A 36 -35.29 -23.05 34.13
C GLN A 36 -35.91 -21.81 34.81
N ALA A 37 -36.11 -20.75 34.01
CA ALA A 37 -37.40 -20.05 33.88
C ALA A 37 -37.54 -19.35 32.50
N LEU A 38 -38.56 -19.68 31.72
CA LEU A 38 -39.11 -18.79 30.68
C LEU A 38 -40.06 -17.78 31.35
N ILE A 39 -40.25 -16.59 30.76
CA ILE A 39 -41.56 -16.07 30.31
C ILE A 39 -41.43 -14.64 29.71
N SER A 40 -42.13 -14.46 28.59
CA SER A 40 -42.47 -13.27 27.78
C SER A 40 -41.98 -11.84 28.10
N ARG A 41 -41.76 -11.08 27.00
CA ARG A 41 -42.34 -9.73 26.81
C ARG A 41 -42.48 -9.37 25.33
N GLU A 42 -43.72 -9.27 24.87
CA GLU A 42 -44.10 -8.58 23.63
C GLU A 42 -44.54 -7.13 23.93
N THR A 43 -44.79 -6.35 22.88
CA THR A 43 -45.38 -4.99 22.83
C THR A 43 -44.46 -3.84 23.31
N ALA A 44 -44.42 -2.69 22.65
CA ALA A 44 -44.86 -2.31 21.29
C ALA A 44 -44.16 -1.02 20.85
N SER A 45 -44.04 -0.79 19.55
CA SER A 45 -43.88 0.55 18.98
C SER A 45 -44.57 0.58 17.61
N ALA A 46 -45.33 1.63 17.33
CA ALA A 46 -46.17 1.72 16.14
C ALA A 46 -45.98 3.07 15.42
N LEU A 47 -45.85 2.98 14.10
CA LEU A 47 -46.34 3.91 13.08
C LEU A 47 -46.08 5.42 13.24
N VAL A 48 -45.37 5.99 12.25
CA VAL A 48 -46.05 6.78 11.18
C VAL A 48 -45.35 6.48 9.85
N ASN A 49 -46.13 6.06 8.84
CA ASN A 49 -45.75 6.08 7.43
C ASN A 49 -46.67 7.08 6.71
N ALA A 50 -46.17 7.80 5.71
CA ALA A 50 -46.97 8.66 4.85
C ALA A 50 -46.60 8.46 3.37
N THR A 51 -47.51 7.85 2.62
CA THR A 51 -47.53 7.80 1.16
C THR A 51 -48.74 8.59 0.65
N PRO A 52 -48.67 9.25 -0.52
CA PRO A 52 -49.85 9.68 -1.26
C PRO A 52 -50.23 8.63 -2.32
N ASP A 53 -51.50 8.26 -2.34
CA ASP A 53 -52.16 7.49 -3.40
C ASP A 53 -52.31 8.30 -4.70
N TRP A 54 -52.35 7.62 -5.84
CA TRP A 54 -53.53 7.74 -6.72
C TRP A 54 -53.70 6.57 -7.68
N SER A 55 -54.96 6.19 -7.87
CA SER A 55 -55.43 5.05 -8.66
C SER A 55 -55.98 5.46 -10.02
N MET A 56 -55.96 4.57 -11.03
CA MET A 56 -57.18 4.28 -11.80
C MET A 56 -57.11 3.00 -12.64
N THR A 57 -58.30 2.43 -12.87
CA THR A 57 -58.61 1.15 -13.51
C THR A 57 -58.76 1.25 -15.04
N THR A 58 -58.48 0.18 -15.80
CA THR A 58 -59.50 -0.65 -16.54
C THR A 58 -58.95 -1.54 -17.69
N SER A 59 -59.47 -2.78 -17.72
CA SER A 59 -59.81 -3.67 -18.86
C SER A 59 -58.92 -3.88 -20.11
N ALA A 60 -58.54 -5.16 -20.28
CA ALA A 60 -58.79 -6.02 -21.47
C ALA A 60 -58.12 -5.76 -22.84
N LYS A 61 -57.37 -6.76 -23.34
CA LYS A 61 -57.89 -7.77 -24.30
C LYS A 61 -56.87 -8.87 -24.64
N GLU A 62 -57.39 -10.02 -25.08
CA GLU A 62 -56.64 -11.17 -25.62
C GLU A 62 -56.22 -10.93 -27.09
N GLY A 63 -55.20 -11.67 -27.57
CA GLY A 63 -54.87 -11.74 -29.00
C GLY A 63 -53.42 -12.19 -29.29
N PRO A 64 -53.18 -13.43 -29.76
CA PRO A 64 -51.84 -13.95 -30.06
C PRO A 64 -51.44 -13.76 -31.53
N ILE A 65 -50.16 -13.95 -31.87
CA ILE A 65 -49.65 -14.65 -33.08
C ILE A 65 -48.12 -14.82 -33.01
N ALA A 66 -47.60 -15.91 -33.57
CA ALA A 66 -46.20 -16.33 -33.51
C ALA A 66 -45.32 -15.78 -34.66
N ILE A 67 -43.99 -15.84 -34.50
CA ILE A 67 -42.95 -15.95 -35.55
C ILE A 67 -41.71 -16.62 -34.89
N VAL A 68 -41.50 -17.93 -35.11
CA VAL A 68 -40.53 -18.57 -36.04
C VAL A 68 -39.05 -18.48 -35.62
N ASN A 69 -38.50 -19.63 -35.17
CA ASN A 69 -37.07 -19.93 -35.17
C ASN A 69 -36.64 -20.49 -36.55
N PRO A 70 -35.44 -20.13 -37.07
CA PRO A 70 -34.73 -20.91 -38.06
C PRO A 70 -33.52 -21.64 -37.45
N SER A 71 -33.51 -22.97 -37.59
CA SER A 71 -32.34 -23.85 -37.38
C SER A 71 -31.79 -24.31 -38.75
N VAL A 72 -30.74 -25.16 -38.75
CA VAL A 72 -30.15 -25.87 -39.91
C VAL A 72 -29.11 -24.98 -40.66
N ALA A 73 -27.92 -25.44 -41.08
CA ALA A 73 -27.51 -26.79 -41.50
C ALA A 73 -26.13 -27.28 -41.01
N ILE A 74 -25.97 -28.61 -41.05
CA ILE A 74 -24.71 -29.35 -40.91
C ILE A 74 -24.20 -29.73 -42.31
N VAL A 75 -22.90 -29.62 -42.57
CA VAL A 75 -22.24 -30.26 -43.73
C VAL A 75 -20.89 -30.87 -43.31
N LYS A 76 -20.70 -32.16 -43.61
CA LYS A 76 -19.40 -32.83 -43.82
C LYS A 76 -19.31 -33.19 -45.32
N PRO A 77 -18.11 -33.35 -45.88
CA PRO A 77 -17.60 -34.71 -46.09
C PRO A 77 -16.11 -34.91 -45.77
N ASP A 78 -15.73 -36.18 -45.58
CA ASP A 78 -14.53 -36.92 -46.02
C ASP A 78 -13.15 -36.19 -46.09
N GLY A 79 -12.02 -36.74 -45.64
CA GLY A 79 -11.67 -38.13 -45.36
C GLY A 79 -10.60 -38.63 -46.35
N VAL A 80 -9.35 -38.84 -45.87
CA VAL A 80 -8.33 -39.82 -46.34
C VAL A 80 -6.94 -39.50 -45.77
N SER A 81 -6.32 -40.53 -45.21
CA SER A 81 -4.89 -40.74 -44.90
C SER A 81 -4.77 -42.23 -44.50
N PRO A 82 -3.58 -42.89 -44.46
CA PRO A 82 -2.22 -42.42 -44.75
C PRO A 82 -1.47 -43.29 -45.79
N GLY A 83 -0.21 -42.95 -46.10
CA GLY A 83 0.71 -43.80 -46.87
C GLY A 83 2.07 -43.91 -46.18
N LEU A 84 2.38 -45.09 -45.62
CA LEU A 84 3.65 -45.40 -44.98
C LEU A 84 4.60 -46.07 -45.99
N ALA A 85 5.87 -45.66 -46.05
CA ALA A 85 6.91 -46.42 -46.75
C ALA A 85 8.24 -46.33 -45.98
N ILE A 86 8.71 -47.48 -45.51
CA ILE A 86 9.98 -47.67 -44.80
C ILE A 86 11.02 -48.13 -45.81
N LEU A 87 12.22 -47.55 -45.80
CA LEU A 87 13.43 -48.22 -46.29
C LEU A 87 14.59 -48.00 -45.31
N GLN A 88 15.41 -49.04 -45.16
CA GLN A 88 16.35 -49.19 -44.05
C GLN A 88 17.73 -48.59 -44.33
N SER A 89 18.41 -48.28 -43.22
CA SER A 89 19.85 -48.20 -42.97
C SER A 89 20.84 -48.34 -44.14
N ASP A 90 21.81 -47.42 -44.17
CA ASP A 90 23.20 -47.85 -44.20
C ASP A 90 24.09 -46.94 -43.33
N ALA A 91 25.18 -47.47 -42.79
CA ALA A 91 26.02 -46.78 -41.80
C ALA A 91 27.30 -46.17 -42.42
N GLY A 92 27.62 -44.93 -42.06
CA GLY A 92 28.87 -44.28 -42.50
C GLY A 92 29.19 -43.02 -41.69
N ALA A 93 30.25 -43.05 -40.90
CA ALA A 93 30.68 -41.93 -40.07
C ALA A 93 31.65 -41.00 -40.83
N ALA A 94 31.32 -39.71 -40.94
CA ALA A 94 32.25 -38.65 -41.35
C ALA A 94 31.89 -37.29 -40.71
N LYS A 95 32.91 -36.50 -40.38
CA LYS A 95 32.79 -35.21 -39.67
C LYS A 95 32.21 -34.09 -40.57
N PRO A 96 31.56 -33.06 -39.99
CA PRO A 96 30.86 -32.04 -40.77
C PRO A 96 31.83 -31.04 -41.44
N SER A 97 31.49 -30.63 -42.66
CA SER A 97 32.12 -29.48 -43.33
C SER A 97 31.07 -28.43 -43.70
N SER A 98 31.50 -27.18 -43.60
CA SER A 98 30.72 -25.93 -43.72
C SER A 98 29.73 -25.85 -44.89
N LYS A 99 28.49 -25.39 -44.61
CA LYS A 99 27.63 -24.73 -45.60
C LYS A 99 26.81 -23.57 -45.03
N ALA A 100 26.81 -22.48 -45.81
CA ALA A 100 25.73 -21.51 -46.03
C ALA A 100 25.05 -20.86 -44.81
N SER A 101 25.46 -19.62 -44.52
CA SER A 101 24.64 -18.64 -43.80
C SER A 101 23.45 -18.20 -44.66
N ILE A 102 22.23 -18.50 -44.21
CA ILE A 102 21.04 -17.83 -44.72
C ILE A 102 20.98 -16.45 -44.06
N GLN A 103 21.13 -15.38 -44.87
CA GLN A 103 20.91 -14.01 -44.39
C GLN A 103 19.40 -13.81 -44.15
N THR A 104 18.98 -13.87 -42.89
CA THR A 104 17.73 -13.25 -42.47
C THR A 104 17.85 -11.75 -42.62
N ALA A 105 16.93 -11.13 -43.38
CA ALA A 105 16.88 -9.68 -43.52
C ALA A 105 16.71 -9.04 -42.14
N GLY A 106 17.70 -8.27 -41.71
CA GLY A 106 17.71 -7.66 -40.38
C GLY A 106 16.54 -6.70 -40.21
N ILE A 107 15.83 -6.82 -39.10
CA ILE A 107 14.91 -5.78 -38.63
C ILE A 107 15.77 -4.53 -38.40
N VAL A 108 15.60 -3.52 -39.24
CA VAL A 108 16.30 -2.24 -39.08
C VAL A 108 15.71 -1.54 -37.87
N SER A 109 16.32 -1.77 -36.71
CA SER A 109 16.09 -0.98 -35.50
C SER A 109 16.46 0.47 -35.80
N VAL A 110 15.45 1.34 -35.85
CA VAL A 110 15.67 2.79 -35.91
C VAL A 110 15.93 3.24 -34.46
N PRO A 111 17.14 3.73 -34.12
CA PRO A 111 17.42 4.13 -32.75
C PRO A 111 16.56 5.34 -32.37
N PHE A 112 15.73 5.19 -31.34
CA PHE A 112 15.12 6.35 -30.67
C PHE A 112 16.21 7.06 -29.84
N PRO A 113 16.29 8.39 -29.86
CA PRO A 113 17.35 9.13 -29.16
C PRO A 113 17.14 9.23 -27.64
N GLN A 114 16.00 8.80 -27.10
CA GLN A 114 15.73 8.82 -25.65
C GLN A 114 15.97 7.43 -25.04
N SER A 115 16.93 7.36 -24.12
CA SER A 115 17.29 6.15 -23.36
C SER A 115 16.45 5.94 -22.08
N ILE A 116 15.69 6.96 -21.67
CA ILE A 116 14.94 7.03 -20.41
C ILE A 116 13.45 6.82 -20.68
N HIS A 117 12.77 6.06 -19.82
CA HIS A 117 11.33 5.85 -19.92
C HIS A 117 10.56 7.06 -19.38
N PRO A 118 9.42 7.47 -19.96
CA PRO A 118 8.69 8.65 -19.48
C PRO A 118 8.18 8.57 -18.03
N LEU A 119 8.06 7.35 -17.47
CA LEU A 119 7.70 7.09 -16.07
C LEU A 119 8.88 6.77 -15.13
N ASP A 120 10.13 6.85 -15.59
CA ASP A 120 11.24 6.81 -14.64
C ASP A 120 11.12 8.03 -13.69
N PRO A 121 11.59 7.95 -12.43
CA PRO A 121 11.67 9.11 -11.54
C PRO A 121 12.52 10.26 -12.12
N LEU A 122 12.35 11.48 -11.60
CA LEU A 122 13.22 12.60 -11.96
C LEU A 122 14.64 12.34 -11.45
N THR A 123 15.63 12.59 -12.31
CA THR A 123 17.04 12.52 -11.93
C THR A 123 17.45 13.73 -11.06
N PRO A 124 18.56 13.65 -10.29
CA PRO A 124 19.09 14.80 -9.55
C PRO A 124 19.30 16.05 -10.41
N ALA A 125 19.75 15.87 -11.66
CA ALA A 125 19.96 16.97 -12.60
C ALA A 125 18.64 17.63 -13.05
N GLU A 126 17.59 16.83 -13.29
CA GLU A 126 16.25 17.33 -13.61
C GLU A 126 15.61 18.08 -12.44
N ILE A 127 15.75 17.57 -11.21
CA ILE A 127 15.26 18.24 -9.99
C ILE A 127 15.99 19.59 -9.82
N ALA A 128 17.33 19.60 -9.90
CA ALA A 128 18.12 20.83 -9.77
C ALA A 128 17.77 21.87 -10.84
N VAL A 129 17.51 21.45 -12.08
CA VAL A 129 17.08 22.36 -13.16
C VAL A 129 15.64 22.85 -12.96
N ALA A 130 14.73 22.01 -12.46
CA ALA A 130 13.37 22.44 -12.11
C ALA A 130 13.39 23.53 -11.03
N VAL A 131 14.15 23.31 -9.93
CA VAL A 131 14.38 24.31 -8.87
C VAL A 131 14.96 25.59 -9.43
N ALA A 132 16.06 25.51 -10.19
CA ALA A 132 16.73 26.69 -10.74
C ALA A 132 15.81 27.49 -11.67
N THR A 133 14.95 26.81 -12.44
CA THR A 133 14.00 27.44 -13.36
C THR A 133 12.90 28.20 -12.61
N VAL A 134 12.26 27.59 -11.61
CA VAL A 134 11.23 28.27 -10.80
C VAL A 134 11.82 29.39 -9.95
N ARG A 135 12.99 29.16 -9.33
CA ARG A 135 13.71 30.20 -8.56
C ARG A 135 14.12 31.37 -9.45
N ALA A 136 14.52 31.15 -10.71
CA ALA A 136 14.79 32.24 -11.65
C ALA A 136 13.53 33.03 -12.06
N ALA A 137 12.37 32.37 -12.10
CA ALA A 137 11.09 32.99 -12.47
C ALA A 137 10.48 33.88 -11.36
N GLY A 138 10.96 33.81 -10.11
CA GLY A 138 10.51 34.70 -9.03
C GLY A 138 10.75 36.18 -9.34
N ALA A 139 9.77 37.04 -9.02
CA ALA A 139 9.75 38.43 -9.46
C ALA A 139 10.86 39.31 -8.85
N THR A 140 11.17 39.13 -7.56
CA THR A 140 12.19 39.90 -6.84
C THR A 140 13.15 38.96 -6.07
N PRO A 141 14.37 39.39 -5.69
CA PRO A 141 15.27 38.57 -4.89
C PRO A 141 14.64 38.03 -3.61
N GLU A 142 13.86 38.85 -2.91
CA GLU A 142 13.22 38.50 -1.63
C GLU A 142 12.15 37.42 -1.82
N VAL A 143 11.38 37.49 -2.91
CA VAL A 143 10.42 36.44 -3.30
C VAL A 143 11.15 35.13 -3.60
N ARG A 144 12.31 35.18 -4.27
CA ARG A 144 13.14 33.99 -4.58
C ARG A 144 13.75 33.37 -3.33
N ASP A 145 14.19 34.19 -2.38
CA ASP A 145 14.75 33.74 -1.10
C ASP A 145 13.67 33.23 -0.14
N GLY A 146 12.42 33.70 -0.31
CA GLY A 146 11.22 33.19 0.36
C GLY A 146 10.72 31.83 -0.15
N MET A 147 11.05 31.43 -1.39
CA MET A 147 10.60 30.16 -1.98
C MET A 147 11.11 28.94 -1.21
N ARG A 148 10.20 28.03 -0.89
CA ARG A 148 10.44 26.71 -0.30
C ARG A 148 9.79 25.63 -1.15
N PHE A 149 10.56 24.61 -1.47
CA PHE A 149 10.15 23.54 -2.39
C PHE A 149 9.66 22.37 -1.54
N VAL A 150 8.34 22.18 -1.47
CA VAL A 150 7.73 21.15 -0.61
C VAL A 150 7.69 19.80 -1.31
N GLU A 151 7.38 19.80 -2.60
CA GLU A 151 7.37 18.61 -3.46
C GLU A 151 7.91 18.98 -4.86
N ILE A 152 8.70 18.08 -5.44
CA ILE A 152 9.05 18.08 -6.87
C ILE A 152 8.92 16.65 -7.35
N VAL A 153 8.00 16.42 -8.29
CA VAL A 153 7.70 15.10 -8.86
C VAL A 153 7.67 15.16 -10.37
N LEU A 154 7.83 14.00 -11.01
CA LEU A 154 7.48 13.84 -12.42
C LEU A 154 5.99 14.20 -12.60
N ASN A 155 5.70 15.13 -13.51
CA ASN A 155 4.35 15.29 -14.01
C ASN A 155 4.06 14.10 -14.95
N GLU A 156 3.50 13.02 -14.39
CA GLU A 156 3.29 11.75 -15.12
C GLU A 156 2.56 12.00 -16.45
N PRO A 157 3.12 11.57 -17.60
CA PRO A 157 2.47 11.74 -18.90
C PRO A 157 1.14 10.97 -19.00
N ASP A 158 0.27 11.43 -19.89
CA ASP A 158 -1.00 10.76 -20.19
C ASP A 158 -0.80 9.29 -20.60
N LYS A 159 -1.77 8.45 -20.25
CA LYS A 159 -1.75 6.99 -20.52
C LYS A 159 -1.39 6.62 -21.95
N HIS A 160 -1.81 7.39 -22.95
CA HIS A 160 -1.53 7.10 -24.36
C HIS A 160 -0.03 7.28 -24.72
N ILE A 161 0.67 8.21 -24.05
CA ILE A 161 2.12 8.38 -24.17
C ILE A 161 2.85 7.22 -23.48
N ILE A 162 2.37 6.79 -22.30
CA ILE A 162 2.96 5.67 -21.58
C ILE A 162 2.78 4.37 -22.37
N ALA A 163 1.59 4.14 -22.88
CA ALA A 163 1.28 3.00 -23.73
C ALA A 163 2.16 2.91 -24.98
N LEU A 164 2.44 4.05 -25.62
CA LEU A 164 3.39 4.18 -26.72
C LEU A 164 4.82 3.82 -26.27
N ALA A 165 5.27 4.34 -25.11
CA ALA A 165 6.59 4.02 -24.57
C ALA A 165 6.72 2.53 -24.20
N ASP A 166 5.76 1.98 -23.45
CA ASP A 166 5.67 0.56 -23.10
C ASP A 166 5.84 -0.34 -24.34
N ALA A 167 5.18 0.00 -25.46
CA ALA A 167 5.31 -0.77 -26.70
C ALA A 167 6.74 -0.81 -27.26
N TYR A 168 7.54 0.25 -27.08
CA TYR A 168 8.94 0.29 -27.46
C TYR A 168 9.86 -0.41 -26.45
N PHE A 169 9.61 -0.23 -25.15
CA PHE A 169 10.49 -0.72 -24.08
C PHE A 169 10.23 -2.21 -23.71
N PHE A 170 9.08 -2.79 -24.08
CA PHE A 170 8.76 -4.21 -23.88
C PHE A 170 8.63 -4.97 -25.21
N PRO A 171 9.70 -5.63 -25.71
CA PRO A 171 9.64 -6.44 -26.93
C PRO A 171 8.87 -7.77 -26.74
N PRO A 172 8.38 -8.41 -27.83
CA PRO A 172 8.52 -8.03 -29.23
C PRO A 172 7.49 -6.99 -29.67
N PHE A 173 7.97 -5.86 -30.20
CA PHE A 173 7.13 -4.85 -30.84
C PHE A 173 6.37 -5.46 -32.03
N GLN A 174 5.03 -5.49 -31.96
CA GLN A 174 4.17 -5.79 -33.10
C GLN A 174 3.56 -4.47 -33.65
N PRO A 175 4.14 -3.87 -34.72
CA PRO A 175 3.62 -2.63 -35.30
C PRO A 175 2.20 -2.76 -35.88
N SER A 176 1.66 -3.97 -36.01
CA SER A 176 0.34 -4.28 -36.57
C SER A 176 -0.86 -3.93 -35.67
N ILE A 177 -0.64 -3.47 -34.43
CA ILE A 177 -1.72 -3.28 -33.43
C ILE A 177 -2.33 -1.86 -33.45
N LEU A 178 -1.67 -0.87 -34.07
CA LEU A 178 -2.22 0.48 -34.25
C LEU A 178 -2.87 0.60 -35.64
N HIS A 179 -4.21 0.59 -35.69
CA HIS A 179 -4.97 0.71 -36.93
C HIS A 179 -4.73 2.07 -37.62
N SER A 180 -4.17 2.03 -38.83
CA SER A 180 -4.07 3.16 -39.76
C SER A 180 -5.42 3.48 -40.44
N GLY A 181 -6.46 3.66 -39.64
CA GLY A 181 -7.68 4.33 -40.11
C GLY A 181 -7.40 5.79 -40.47
N LYS A 182 -8.15 6.37 -41.41
CA LYS A 182 -8.14 7.83 -41.62
C LYS A 182 -8.70 8.49 -40.34
N GLY A 183 -7.82 9.00 -39.48
CA GLY A 183 -8.15 9.49 -38.13
C GLY A 183 -7.56 8.68 -36.98
N GLY A 184 -6.77 7.64 -37.24
CA GLY A 184 -6.03 6.90 -36.20
C GLY A 184 -4.89 7.73 -35.57
N PRO A 185 -4.44 7.40 -34.35
CA PRO A 185 -3.41 8.16 -33.66
C PRO A 185 -2.09 8.16 -34.44
N VAL A 186 -1.55 9.35 -34.69
CA VAL A 186 -0.23 9.55 -35.29
C VAL A 186 0.81 9.00 -34.31
N ILE A 187 1.55 7.96 -34.72
CA ILE A 187 2.67 7.42 -33.93
C ILE A 187 3.76 8.51 -33.85
N PRO A 188 4.01 9.11 -32.67
CA PRO A 188 5.06 10.12 -32.49
C PRO A 188 6.43 9.48 -32.72
N LYS A 189 7.26 10.09 -33.57
CA LYS A 189 8.66 9.68 -33.77
C LYS A 189 9.58 10.10 -32.60
N GLN A 190 9.03 10.73 -31.57
CA GLN A 190 9.70 11.21 -30.38
C GLN A 190 8.68 11.27 -29.24
N LEU A 191 9.05 10.86 -28.03
CA LEU A 191 8.20 11.02 -26.85
C LEU A 191 8.19 12.50 -26.44
N PRO A 192 7.11 13.02 -25.82
CA PRO A 192 7.07 14.41 -25.38
C PRO A 192 8.21 14.72 -24.39
N PRO A 193 8.63 16.00 -24.26
CA PRO A 193 9.52 16.43 -23.21
C PRO A 193 9.02 15.99 -21.82
N ARG A 194 9.95 15.58 -20.94
CA ARG A 194 9.59 15.27 -19.55
C ARG A 194 9.20 16.57 -18.85
N GLN A 195 8.29 16.48 -17.90
CA GLN A 195 7.83 17.62 -17.12
C GLN A 195 7.95 17.32 -15.63
N ALA A 196 8.31 18.34 -14.86
CA ALA A 196 8.25 18.31 -13.40
C ALA A 196 7.05 19.14 -12.91
N LYS A 197 6.29 18.59 -11.96
CA LYS A 197 5.34 19.34 -11.15
C LYS A 197 6.04 19.73 -9.85
N LEU A 198 5.94 20.99 -9.44
CA LEU A 198 6.51 21.50 -8.21
C LEU A 198 5.42 22.12 -7.35
N ILE A 199 5.44 21.85 -6.05
CA ILE A 199 4.67 22.56 -5.02
C ILE A 199 5.64 23.49 -4.29
N VAL A 200 5.41 24.80 -4.40
CA VAL A 200 6.28 25.84 -3.84
C VAL A 200 5.49 26.70 -2.87
N TYR A 201 5.90 26.66 -1.60
CA TYR A 201 5.44 27.55 -0.54
C TYR A 201 6.34 28.80 -0.49
N ASN A 202 5.78 29.99 -0.34
CA ASN A 202 6.57 31.20 -0.15
C ASN A 202 6.49 31.71 1.29
N LYS A 203 7.60 31.60 2.03
CA LYS A 203 7.69 32.01 3.43
C LYS A 203 7.48 33.53 3.63
N LEU A 204 7.68 34.35 2.60
CA LEU A 204 7.45 35.80 2.68
C LEU A 204 5.96 36.16 2.56
N THR A 205 5.24 35.54 1.63
CA THR A 205 3.83 35.89 1.32
C THR A 205 2.79 34.95 1.92
N ASN A 206 3.22 33.82 2.51
CA ASN A 206 2.37 32.68 2.92
C ASN A 206 1.62 31.99 1.75
N GLU A 207 1.95 32.33 0.50
CA GLU A 207 1.30 31.76 -0.68
C GLU A 207 1.83 30.36 -1.01
N THR A 208 0.94 29.51 -1.52
CA THR A 208 1.30 28.21 -2.09
C THR A 208 1.05 28.24 -3.59
N SER A 209 1.98 27.68 -4.36
CA SER A 209 1.90 27.71 -5.82
C SER A 209 2.29 26.38 -6.45
N VAL A 210 1.60 26.01 -7.53
CA VAL A 210 1.88 24.83 -8.35
C VAL A 210 2.52 25.27 -9.65
N TRP A 211 3.65 24.65 -10.00
CA TRP A 211 4.42 24.96 -11.21
C TRP A 211 4.57 23.72 -12.05
N ILE A 212 4.44 23.86 -13.38
CA ILE A 212 4.83 22.84 -14.34
C ILE A 212 6.05 23.34 -15.11
N VAL A 213 7.16 22.59 -15.04
CA VAL A 213 8.40 22.89 -15.77
C VAL A 213 8.66 21.81 -16.80
N GLU A 214 8.78 22.20 -18.06
CA GLU A 214 9.27 21.37 -19.15
C GLU A 214 10.79 21.22 -19.05
N LEU A 215 11.27 19.98 -19.12
CA LEU A 215 12.67 19.60 -18.99
C LEU A 215 13.18 19.12 -20.36
N THR A 216 14.15 19.84 -20.90
CA THR A 216 14.79 19.53 -22.19
C THR A 216 16.25 19.17 -21.99
N GLU A 217 16.66 18.02 -22.53
CA GLU A 217 18.06 17.59 -22.55
C GLU A 217 18.77 18.27 -23.73
N VAL A 218 19.77 19.13 -23.46
CA VAL A 218 20.54 19.79 -24.51
C VAL A 218 21.84 19.04 -24.75
N TYR A 219 21.87 18.22 -25.80
CA TYR A 219 23.07 17.53 -26.30
C TYR A 219 24.09 18.54 -26.87
N ALA A 220 24.82 19.22 -25.99
CA ALA A 220 25.99 20.00 -26.36
C ALA A 220 27.15 19.05 -26.69
N ALA A 221 27.35 18.77 -27.99
CA ALA A 221 28.24 17.75 -28.56
C ALA A 221 29.76 17.90 -28.25
N ALA A 222 30.14 18.72 -27.27
CA ALA A 222 31.52 18.95 -26.84
C ALA A 222 31.74 19.02 -25.31
N ARG A 223 30.68 19.04 -24.46
CA ARG A 223 30.84 19.26 -22.99
C ARG A 223 29.88 18.48 -22.08
N GLY A 224 29.22 17.44 -22.58
CA GLY A 224 28.14 16.75 -21.85
C GLY A 224 26.85 17.56 -21.90
N GLY A 225 25.71 16.86 -21.79
CA GLY A 225 24.40 17.51 -21.87
C GLY A 225 24.13 18.37 -20.64
N HIS A 226 23.65 19.60 -20.84
CA HIS A 226 23.07 20.41 -19.76
C HIS A 226 21.55 20.40 -19.93
N HIS A 227 20.81 19.95 -18.92
CA HIS A 227 19.35 20.08 -18.93
C HIS A 227 18.96 21.58 -18.90
N ARG A 228 17.89 21.93 -19.61
CA ARG A 228 17.26 23.27 -19.54
C ARG A 228 15.80 23.12 -19.16
N GLY A 229 15.36 23.94 -18.22
CA GLY A 229 13.97 24.04 -17.81
C GLY A 229 13.26 25.21 -18.46
N LYS A 230 11.97 25.08 -18.68
CA LYS A 230 11.06 26.13 -19.14
C LYS A 230 9.77 26.05 -18.33
N VAL A 231 9.34 27.14 -17.71
CA VAL A 231 8.03 27.21 -17.06
C VAL A 231 6.94 27.11 -18.13
N ILE A 232 6.04 26.14 -17.96
CA ILE A 232 4.85 25.94 -18.79
C ILE A 232 3.62 26.58 -18.13
N SER A 233 3.49 26.43 -16.82
CA SER A 233 2.47 27.11 -16.00
C SER A 233 2.98 27.37 -14.59
N SER A 234 2.38 28.38 -13.97
CA SER A 234 2.55 28.76 -12.56
C SER A 234 1.23 29.27 -12.04
N GLU A 235 0.68 28.64 -11.01
CA GLU A 235 -0.63 28.98 -10.44
C GLU A 235 -0.49 29.16 -8.93
N VAL A 236 -0.97 30.28 -8.39
CA VAL A 236 -1.10 30.46 -6.93
C VAL A 236 -2.42 29.84 -6.51
N ILE A 237 -2.37 28.91 -5.56
CA ILE A 237 -3.56 28.22 -5.04
C ILE A 237 -4.00 28.96 -3.78
N SER A 238 -5.22 29.49 -3.79
CA SER A 238 -5.79 30.15 -2.62
C SER A 238 -6.23 29.13 -1.56
N ASP A 239 -6.22 29.58 -0.31
CA ASP A 239 -6.86 28.92 0.82
C ASP A 239 -6.36 27.48 1.06
N VAL A 240 -5.03 27.28 0.99
CA VAL A 240 -4.36 26.00 1.25
C VAL A 240 -3.06 26.17 2.04
N GLN A 241 -2.67 25.10 2.74
CA GLN A 241 -1.30 24.90 3.22
C GLN A 241 -0.79 23.56 2.68
N PRO A 242 0.49 23.46 2.25
CA PRO A 242 1.10 22.20 1.86
C PRO A 242 1.64 21.44 3.07
N ALA A 243 2.11 20.22 2.84
CA ALA A 243 2.72 19.36 3.86
C ALA A 243 3.82 20.05 4.67
N ILE A 244 4.01 19.67 5.94
CA ILE A 244 5.05 20.22 6.83
C ILE A 244 6.42 19.65 6.43
N ASP A 245 7.47 20.45 6.63
CA ASP A 245 8.85 20.04 6.38
C ASP A 245 9.62 19.69 7.67
N ALA A 246 10.60 18.78 7.58
CA ALA A 246 11.47 18.44 8.71
C ALA A 246 12.23 19.67 9.29
N MET A 247 12.57 20.66 8.46
CA MET A 247 13.10 21.95 8.91
C MET A 247 12.08 22.74 9.76
N GLU A 248 10.79 22.58 9.49
CA GLU A 248 9.72 23.23 10.25
C GLU A 248 9.44 22.50 11.56
N TYR A 249 9.56 21.16 11.60
CA TYR A 249 9.58 20.38 12.86
C TYR A 249 10.69 20.88 13.79
N ALA A 250 11.94 20.91 13.31
CA ALA A 250 13.09 21.37 14.11
C ALA A 250 12.95 22.85 14.54
N GLY A 251 12.42 23.71 13.67
CA GLY A 251 12.13 25.11 13.99
C GLY A 251 11.04 25.28 15.04
N CYS A 252 9.98 24.46 14.97
CA CYS A 252 8.89 24.43 15.94
C CYS A 252 9.41 23.98 17.32
N GLU A 253 10.16 22.87 17.38
CA GLU A 253 10.78 22.38 18.62
C GLU A 253 11.64 23.46 19.29
N ALA A 254 12.57 24.07 18.53
CA ALA A 254 13.46 25.10 19.06
C ALA A 254 12.67 26.34 19.55
N THR A 255 11.63 26.75 18.83
CA THR A 255 10.76 27.87 19.20
C THR A 255 10.03 27.59 20.51
N VAL A 256 9.50 26.37 20.69
CA VAL A 256 8.79 25.97 21.90
C VAL A 256 9.74 25.86 23.09
N LYS A 257 10.88 25.17 22.95
CA LYS A 257 11.87 25.00 24.03
C LYS A 257 12.48 26.32 24.51
N ALA A 258 12.57 27.33 23.66
CA ALA A 258 13.07 28.66 24.01
C ALA A 258 12.02 29.59 24.68
N PHE A 259 10.74 29.22 24.73
CA PHE A 259 9.66 30.13 25.16
C PHE A 259 9.52 30.19 26.69
N PRO A 260 9.76 31.35 27.34
CA PRO A 260 9.85 31.40 28.81
C PRO A 260 8.59 30.91 29.56
N PRO A 261 7.35 31.24 29.16
CA PRO A 261 6.15 30.70 29.80
C PRO A 261 6.02 29.17 29.71
N PHE A 262 6.52 28.55 28.63
CA PHE A 262 6.58 27.09 28.50
C PHE A 262 7.66 26.51 29.40
N VAL A 263 8.86 27.06 29.40
CA VAL A 263 9.95 26.66 30.30
C VAL A 263 9.50 26.69 31.76
N ASP A 264 8.74 27.71 32.18
CA ASP A 264 8.20 27.78 33.54
C ASP A 264 7.06 26.78 33.80
N ALA A 265 6.27 26.41 32.78
CA ALA A 265 5.29 25.32 32.86
C ALA A 265 5.93 23.93 32.97
N MET A 266 7.11 23.75 32.37
CA MET A 266 7.93 22.55 32.49
C MET A 266 8.61 22.45 33.86
N LYS A 267 9.15 23.56 34.39
CA LYS A 267 9.66 23.62 35.78
C LYS A 267 8.58 23.25 36.80
N ARG A 268 7.34 23.73 36.63
CA ARG A 268 6.18 23.33 37.47
C ARG A 268 5.88 21.82 37.45
N ARG A 269 6.30 21.11 36.39
CA ARG A 269 6.19 19.65 36.22
C ARG A 269 7.47 18.90 36.62
N GLY A 270 8.46 19.59 37.20
CA GLY A 270 9.72 19.02 37.65
C GLY A 270 10.81 18.90 36.57
N VAL A 271 10.59 19.46 35.38
CA VAL A 271 11.55 19.44 34.26
C VAL A 271 12.31 20.76 34.24
N ASN A 272 13.57 20.72 34.66
CA ASN A 272 14.47 21.89 34.65
C ASN A 272 15.41 21.92 33.43
N ASP A 273 15.65 20.76 32.81
CA ASP A 273 16.46 20.61 31.61
C ASP A 273 15.55 20.48 30.39
N MET A 274 15.70 21.42 29.44
CA MET A 274 14.92 21.44 28.21
C MET A 274 15.45 20.46 27.16
N GLU A 275 16.67 19.94 27.28
CA GLU A 275 17.20 18.90 26.38
C GLU A 275 16.47 17.56 26.55
N LEU A 276 15.81 17.34 27.70
CA LEU A 276 14.91 16.21 27.91
C LEU A 276 13.58 16.35 27.17
N VAL A 277 13.20 17.55 26.71
CA VAL A 277 11.89 17.82 26.11
C VAL A 277 11.95 17.61 24.60
N MET A 278 11.00 16.81 24.10
CA MET A 278 10.70 16.59 22.68
C MET A 278 9.39 17.28 22.31
N VAL A 279 9.30 17.76 21.07
CA VAL A 279 8.18 18.57 20.58
C VAL A 279 7.86 18.18 19.13
N ASP A 280 6.83 17.35 18.94
CA ASP A 280 6.41 16.92 17.61
C ASP A 280 5.48 17.96 16.98
N ALA A 281 5.83 18.53 15.83
CA ALA A 281 5.08 19.59 15.18
C ALA A 281 3.83 19.10 14.42
N TRP A 282 2.82 18.62 15.14
CA TRP A 282 1.56 18.12 14.56
C TRP A 282 0.77 19.21 13.83
N CYS A 283 0.21 18.84 12.67
CA CYS A 283 -0.76 19.63 11.92
C CYS A 283 -2.01 19.97 12.77
N VAL A 284 -2.59 21.16 12.58
CA VAL A 284 -3.72 21.62 13.41
C VAL A 284 -5.09 21.08 13.00
N GLY A 285 -5.17 20.43 11.84
CA GLY A 285 -6.42 20.04 11.19
C GLY A 285 -7.24 21.25 10.74
N TYR A 286 -8.58 21.12 10.74
CA TYR A 286 -9.48 22.26 10.51
C TYR A 286 -10.76 22.12 11.36
N TYR A 287 -10.80 22.79 12.51
CA TYR A 287 -11.92 22.71 13.46
C TYR A 287 -12.73 24.01 13.53
N LYS A 288 -12.08 25.15 13.33
CA LYS A 288 -12.65 26.50 13.45
C LYS A 288 -11.93 27.46 12.49
N GLU A 289 -12.51 28.64 12.26
CA GLU A 289 -11.98 29.61 11.29
C GLU A 289 -10.57 30.10 11.65
N GLU A 290 -10.17 30.09 12.92
CA GLU A 290 -8.80 30.45 13.31
C GLU A 290 -7.76 29.37 12.97
N ASP A 291 -8.18 28.15 12.58
CA ASP A 291 -7.30 27.13 12.00
C ASP A 291 -7.07 27.34 10.48
N ALA A 292 -7.69 28.36 9.87
CA ALA A 292 -7.64 28.63 8.42
C ALA A 292 -6.22 28.94 7.89
N PRO A 293 -5.94 28.59 6.62
CA PRO A 293 -4.60 28.66 5.99
C PRO A 293 -4.03 30.08 5.82
N SER A 294 -4.76 31.12 6.25
CA SER A 294 -4.29 32.50 6.44
C SER A 294 -2.99 32.61 7.26
N ARG A 295 -2.69 31.59 8.07
CA ARG A 295 -1.38 31.31 8.68
C ARG A 295 -1.02 29.85 8.48
N ARG A 296 0.28 29.56 8.46
CA ARG A 296 0.82 28.19 8.52
C ARG A 296 1.04 27.77 9.97
N LEU A 297 0.30 26.78 10.45
CA LEU A 297 0.13 26.50 11.88
C LEU A 297 0.51 25.07 12.27
N ALA A 298 1.07 24.91 13.49
CA ALA A 298 1.23 23.63 14.17
C ALA A 298 0.73 23.69 15.63
N ARG A 299 0.16 22.58 16.11
CA ARG A 299 -0.25 22.37 17.52
C ARG A 299 0.57 21.22 18.08
N PRO A 300 1.80 21.47 18.55
CA PRO A 300 2.74 20.41 18.82
C PRO A 300 2.35 19.54 20.01
N LEU A 301 2.67 18.24 19.93
CA LEU A 301 2.61 17.32 21.05
C LEU A 301 3.96 17.31 21.79
N ILE A 302 3.93 17.26 23.11
CA ILE A 302 5.11 17.46 23.95
C ILE A 302 5.35 16.20 24.78
N PHE A 303 6.58 15.71 24.77
CA PHE A 303 7.01 14.53 25.53
C PHE A 303 8.31 14.82 26.29
N CYS A 304 8.62 13.99 27.28
CA CYS A 304 9.83 14.12 28.10
C CYS A 304 10.58 12.80 28.20
N ARG A 305 11.87 12.85 27.87
CA ARG A 305 12.86 11.87 28.32
C ARG A 305 13.04 11.91 29.85
N THR A 306 13.79 10.96 30.37
CA THR A 306 14.25 10.94 31.76
C THR A 306 15.74 11.25 31.86
N GLU A 307 16.52 10.86 30.86
CA GLU A 307 17.98 10.95 30.84
C GLU A 307 18.44 11.50 29.47
N SER A 308 19.30 12.52 29.49
CA SER A 308 19.75 13.21 28.26
C SER A 308 20.77 12.39 27.47
N ASP A 309 21.56 11.58 28.19
CA ASP A 309 22.67 10.74 27.71
C ASP A 309 22.24 9.32 27.30
N CYS A 310 20.94 9.01 27.37
CA CYS A 310 20.35 7.80 26.77
C CYS A 310 19.68 8.14 25.43
N PRO A 311 20.40 8.20 24.29
CA PRO A 311 19.83 8.57 22.99
C PRO A 311 18.86 7.53 22.41
N MET A 312 18.79 6.34 22.99
CA MET A 312 17.82 5.28 22.64
C MET A 312 16.75 5.08 23.73
N GLU A 313 16.58 6.05 24.65
CA GLU A 313 15.40 6.09 25.50
C GLU A 313 14.14 6.29 24.66
N ASN A 314 13.04 5.63 25.05
CA ASN A 314 11.72 5.92 24.51
C ASN A 314 11.23 7.30 24.99
N GLY A 315 11.49 8.33 24.20
CA GLY A 315 11.08 9.71 24.52
C GLY A 315 9.57 9.91 24.65
N TYR A 316 8.76 9.07 23.99
CA TYR A 316 7.29 9.12 24.08
C TYR A 316 6.73 8.59 25.40
N ALA A 317 7.57 8.01 26.28
CA ALA A 317 7.14 7.39 27.53
C ALA A 317 6.48 8.34 28.54
N ARG A 318 6.66 9.66 28.39
CA ARG A 318 6.17 10.65 29.37
C ARG A 318 5.56 11.86 28.64
N PRO A 319 4.35 11.71 28.07
CA PRO A 319 3.60 12.82 27.47
C PRO A 319 3.29 13.92 28.50
N VAL A 320 3.32 15.17 28.04
CA VAL A 320 2.99 16.37 28.83
C VAL A 320 1.57 16.82 28.49
N GLU A 321 0.60 16.46 29.34
CA GLU A 321 -0.77 16.97 29.18
C GLU A 321 -1.02 18.30 29.91
N GLY A 322 -2.07 18.99 29.45
CA GLY A 322 -2.60 20.22 30.05
C GLY A 322 -1.91 21.51 29.61
N ILE A 323 -0.87 21.42 28.76
CA ILE A 323 -0.30 22.57 28.04
C ILE A 323 -0.85 22.57 26.62
N ASN A 324 -1.38 23.70 26.18
CA ASN A 324 -1.76 23.96 24.79
C ASN A 324 -0.76 24.97 24.20
N VAL A 325 -0.27 24.69 22.99
CA VAL A 325 0.61 25.58 22.22
C VAL A 325 0.09 25.68 20.79
N LEU A 326 0.08 26.88 20.22
CA LEU A 326 -0.10 27.12 18.79
C LEU A 326 1.11 27.89 18.24
N VAL A 327 1.77 27.31 17.24
CA VAL A 327 2.96 27.87 16.60
C VAL A 327 2.62 28.31 15.18
N ASP A 328 2.98 29.55 14.86
CA ASP A 328 3.08 30.07 13.50
C ASP A 328 4.44 29.62 12.92
N LEU A 329 4.42 28.68 11.97
CA LEU A 329 5.62 28.13 11.32
C LEU A 329 6.23 29.08 10.29
N GLN A 330 5.42 29.99 9.70
CA GLN A 330 5.92 31.03 8.80
C GLN A 330 6.88 31.95 9.55
N HIS A 331 6.52 32.38 10.76
CA HIS A 331 7.33 33.31 11.55
C HIS A 331 8.20 32.65 12.61
N MET A 332 8.02 31.34 12.86
CA MET A 332 8.59 30.59 13.99
C MET A 332 8.31 31.31 15.31
N LYS A 333 7.02 31.47 15.62
CA LYS A 333 6.53 32.16 16.81
C LYS A 333 5.36 31.43 17.45
N ILE A 334 5.35 31.36 18.78
CA ILE A 334 4.16 30.99 19.53
C ILE A 334 3.15 32.14 19.49
N ILE A 335 1.91 31.80 19.14
CA ILE A 335 0.79 32.74 19.02
C ILE A 335 -0.35 32.43 20.01
N GLU A 336 -0.47 31.19 20.48
CA GLU A 336 -1.29 30.82 21.65
C GLU A 336 -0.44 29.96 22.61
N PHE A 337 -0.52 30.24 23.91
CA PHE A 337 0.07 29.41 24.95
C PHE A 337 -0.85 29.38 26.18
N GLU A 338 -1.16 28.18 26.67
CA GLU A 338 -2.02 27.99 27.83
C GLU A 338 -1.57 26.77 28.66
N ASP A 339 -1.09 26.98 29.88
CA ASP A 339 -0.92 25.90 30.87
C ASP A 339 -2.24 25.71 31.64
N SER A 340 -3.24 25.15 30.94
CA SER A 340 -4.63 25.04 31.41
C SER A 340 -4.79 24.19 32.66
N LYS A 341 -3.96 23.14 32.82
CA LYS A 341 -4.08 22.13 33.87
C LYS A 341 -2.71 21.55 34.21
N LEU A 342 -2.29 21.66 35.47
CA LEU A 342 -1.18 20.85 35.96
C LEU A 342 -1.61 19.38 36.01
N ILE A 343 -1.14 18.59 35.04
CA ILE A 343 -1.20 17.13 35.04
C ILE A 343 0.23 16.65 35.33
N PRO A 344 0.45 15.82 36.37
CA PRO A 344 1.79 15.29 36.65
C PRO A 344 2.32 14.51 35.46
N LEU A 345 3.62 14.64 35.18
CA LEU A 345 4.30 13.74 34.26
C LEU A 345 4.18 12.30 34.77
N PRO A 346 3.98 11.31 33.89
CA PRO A 346 4.10 9.90 34.27
C PRO A 346 5.46 9.64 34.95
N PRO A 347 5.50 8.82 36.01
CA PRO A 347 6.76 8.35 36.58
C PRO A 347 7.57 7.58 35.53
N PRO A 348 8.92 7.57 35.62
CA PRO A 348 9.75 6.73 34.77
C PRO A 348 9.34 5.25 34.86
N ASP A 349 8.77 4.71 33.78
CA ASP A 349 8.50 3.28 33.68
C ASP A 349 9.84 2.53 33.46
N PRO A 350 10.22 1.55 34.31
CA PRO A 350 11.39 0.71 34.06
C PRO A 350 11.33 -0.07 32.73
N LEU A 351 10.14 -0.32 32.19
CA LEU A 351 9.96 -1.06 30.94
C LEU A 351 10.05 -0.20 29.66
N ARG A 352 10.18 1.13 29.78
CA ARG A 352 10.11 2.06 28.65
C ARG A 352 11.18 1.84 27.56
N ASN A 353 12.36 1.34 27.93
CA ASN A 353 13.47 1.18 26.99
C ASN A 353 13.40 -0.16 26.25
N TYR A 354 13.62 -0.13 24.93
CA TYR A 354 13.51 -1.26 24.00
C TYR A 354 14.86 -1.72 23.41
N THR A 355 15.97 -1.23 23.97
CA THR A 355 17.33 -1.64 23.60
C THR A 355 17.64 -3.09 23.99
N ALA A 356 18.77 -3.62 23.49
CA ALA A 356 19.31 -4.94 23.85
C ALA A 356 19.26 -5.19 25.35
N ALA A 357 18.83 -6.38 25.79
CA ALA A 357 18.49 -6.63 27.19
C ALA A 357 19.68 -6.43 28.14
N GLU A 358 20.91 -6.67 27.69
CA GLU A 358 22.14 -6.36 28.44
C GLU A 358 22.18 -4.90 28.93
N THR A 359 21.81 -3.94 28.07
CA THR A 359 21.77 -2.51 28.39
C THR A 359 20.68 -2.14 29.41
N ARG A 360 19.80 -3.08 29.75
CA ARG A 360 18.67 -2.92 30.69
C ARG A 360 18.76 -3.89 31.88
N GLY A 361 19.94 -4.52 32.09
CA GLY A 361 20.18 -5.47 33.19
C GLY A 361 19.58 -6.87 32.99
N GLY A 362 19.10 -7.17 31.78
CA GLY A 362 18.65 -8.50 31.37
C GLY A 362 19.67 -9.24 30.50
N VAL A 363 19.23 -10.31 29.83
CA VAL A 363 20.04 -11.08 28.88
C VAL A 363 19.20 -11.35 27.64
N ASP A 364 19.77 -11.13 26.45
CA ASP A 364 19.10 -11.40 25.18
C ASP A 364 18.98 -12.92 24.92
N ARG A 365 18.00 -13.31 24.09
CA ARG A 365 17.73 -14.73 23.82
C ARG A 365 18.88 -15.40 23.07
N SER A 366 19.46 -16.44 23.68
CA SER A 366 20.60 -17.20 23.12
C SER A 366 20.19 -18.42 22.28
N ASP A 367 18.90 -18.72 22.16
CA ASP A 367 18.36 -19.88 21.43
C ASP A 367 17.99 -19.60 19.96
N VAL A 368 18.02 -18.32 19.55
CA VAL A 368 17.77 -17.88 18.17
C VAL A 368 18.96 -18.24 17.28
N LYS A 369 18.81 -19.32 16.49
CA LYS A 369 19.83 -19.78 15.54
C LYS A 369 19.82 -18.93 14.25
N PRO A 370 20.97 -18.69 13.60
CA PRO A 370 21.03 -17.99 12.32
C PRO A 370 20.18 -18.65 11.23
N LEU A 371 19.46 -17.83 10.46
CA LEU A 371 18.71 -18.24 9.27
C LEU A 371 19.35 -17.57 8.04
N HIS A 372 19.91 -18.37 7.14
CA HIS A 372 20.54 -17.87 5.92
C HIS A 372 19.66 -18.13 4.69
N ILE A 373 19.23 -17.06 4.02
CA ILE A 373 18.51 -17.11 2.75
C ILE A 373 19.53 -16.78 1.64
N ILE A 374 19.84 -17.75 0.78
CA ILE A 374 20.92 -17.66 -0.21
C ILE A 374 20.39 -18.06 -1.60
N GLN A 375 20.72 -17.25 -2.61
CA GLN A 375 20.49 -17.57 -4.02
C GLN A 375 21.85 -17.66 -4.72
N SER A 376 22.38 -18.87 -4.85
CA SER A 376 23.73 -19.15 -5.38
C SER A 376 23.91 -18.78 -6.86
N GLU A 377 22.83 -18.85 -7.64
CA GLU A 377 22.79 -18.53 -9.07
C GLU A 377 22.28 -17.09 -9.34
N GLY A 378 22.09 -16.29 -8.28
CA GLY A 378 21.45 -14.98 -8.36
C GLY A 378 19.91 -15.05 -8.34
N PRO A 379 19.24 -13.89 -8.50
CA PRO A 379 17.79 -13.80 -8.45
C PRO A 379 17.16 -14.14 -9.81
N SER A 380 15.89 -14.56 -9.77
CA SER A 380 15.09 -14.89 -10.96
C SER A 380 14.42 -13.67 -11.59
N PHE A 381 14.61 -12.48 -11.01
CA PHE A 381 14.14 -11.21 -11.56
C PHE A 381 15.24 -10.51 -12.35
N ARG A 382 14.85 -9.74 -13.36
CA ARG A 382 15.73 -8.82 -14.09
C ARG A 382 15.28 -7.38 -13.84
N VAL A 383 16.24 -6.46 -13.78
CA VAL A 383 15.99 -5.03 -13.63
C VAL A 383 16.74 -4.27 -14.72
N ASN A 384 16.05 -3.37 -15.42
CA ASN A 384 16.64 -2.45 -16.40
C ASN A 384 16.17 -1.02 -16.12
N GLY A 385 17.05 -0.18 -15.55
CA GLY A 385 16.66 1.08 -14.92
C GLY A 385 15.65 0.79 -13.80
N PHE A 386 14.41 1.24 -13.99
CA PHE A 386 13.29 0.98 -13.07
C PHE A 386 12.31 -0.11 -13.57
N ALA A 387 12.50 -0.65 -14.78
CA ALA A 387 11.70 -1.78 -15.27
C ALA A 387 12.10 -3.07 -14.57
N VAL A 388 11.10 -3.87 -14.19
CA VAL A 388 11.28 -5.17 -13.53
C VAL A 388 10.59 -6.25 -14.35
N GLU A 389 11.27 -7.38 -14.55
CA GLU A 389 10.71 -8.61 -15.12
C GLU A 389 10.94 -9.78 -14.17
N TRP A 390 9.91 -10.57 -13.87
CA TRP A 390 10.04 -11.76 -13.01
C TRP A 390 8.89 -12.73 -13.24
N GLN A 391 9.17 -14.01 -13.48
CA GLN A 391 8.14 -15.07 -13.58
C GLN A 391 6.91 -14.66 -14.43
N LYS A 392 7.16 -14.18 -15.66
CA LYS A 392 6.19 -13.61 -16.64
C LYS A 392 5.61 -12.23 -16.30
N TRP A 393 5.68 -11.76 -15.07
CA TRP A 393 5.36 -10.37 -14.73
C TRP A 393 6.32 -9.38 -15.37
N ASN A 394 5.79 -8.22 -15.75
CA ASN A 394 6.56 -7.04 -16.07
C ASN A 394 5.83 -5.77 -15.62
N PHE A 395 6.58 -4.82 -15.06
CA PHE A 395 6.10 -3.55 -14.53
C PHE A 395 7.28 -2.56 -14.39
N ARG A 396 7.02 -1.34 -13.94
CA ARG A 396 8.05 -0.34 -13.60
C ARG A 396 7.84 0.21 -12.20
N ILE A 397 8.93 0.37 -11.45
CA ILE A 397 8.93 0.99 -10.13
C ILE A 397 9.04 2.52 -10.29
N GLY A 398 8.27 3.27 -9.52
CA GLY A 398 8.48 4.70 -9.31
C GLY A 398 8.24 5.08 -7.86
N PHE A 399 8.46 6.35 -7.54
CA PHE A 399 8.37 6.84 -6.17
C PHE A 399 8.00 8.33 -6.15
N THR A 400 7.21 8.77 -5.17
CA THR A 400 6.90 10.20 -4.93
C THR A 400 7.06 10.57 -3.45
N PRO A 401 7.37 11.83 -3.09
CA PRO A 401 7.49 12.24 -1.69
C PRO A 401 6.20 12.04 -0.87
N ARG A 402 5.02 12.20 -1.49
CA ARG A 402 3.72 11.96 -0.86
C ARG A 402 3.37 10.48 -0.70
N GLU A 403 3.40 9.71 -1.78
CA GLU A 403 2.87 8.33 -1.82
C GLU A 403 3.90 7.28 -1.40
N GLY A 404 5.19 7.62 -1.48
CA GLY A 404 6.25 6.62 -1.48
C GLY A 404 6.19 5.77 -2.75
N LEU A 405 6.18 4.44 -2.59
CA LEU A 405 6.27 3.46 -3.67
C LEU A 405 5.04 3.45 -4.61
N VAL A 406 5.30 3.57 -5.91
CA VAL A 406 4.30 3.43 -6.98
C VAL A 406 4.72 2.33 -7.96
N ILE A 407 3.79 1.46 -8.36
CA ILE A 407 4.01 0.43 -9.39
C ILE A 407 3.23 0.79 -10.66
N TYR A 408 3.91 0.88 -11.79
CA TYR A 408 3.38 1.29 -13.09
C TYR A 408 3.37 0.16 -14.12
N SER A 409 2.49 0.27 -15.13
CA SER A 409 2.49 -0.55 -16.34
C SER A 409 2.49 -2.07 -16.03
N VAL A 410 1.65 -2.49 -15.09
CA VAL A 410 1.57 -3.88 -14.62
C VAL A 410 0.94 -4.76 -15.69
N ALA A 411 1.71 -5.73 -16.19
CA ALA A 411 1.30 -6.69 -17.19
C ALA A 411 1.91 -8.08 -16.94
N TYR A 412 1.33 -9.08 -17.62
CA TYR A 412 1.74 -10.48 -17.55
C TYR A 412 1.95 -11.05 -18.95
N ASN A 413 3.03 -11.80 -19.15
CA ASN A 413 3.37 -12.41 -20.44
C ASN A 413 2.75 -13.82 -20.54
N ASP A 414 1.62 -13.91 -21.24
CA ASP A 414 0.79 -15.13 -21.33
C ASP A 414 0.98 -15.88 -22.65
N GLY A 415 2.19 -16.44 -22.82
CA GLY A 415 2.53 -17.31 -23.96
C GLY A 415 2.26 -16.66 -25.32
N SER A 416 1.41 -17.29 -26.14
CA SER A 416 1.03 -16.80 -27.47
C SER A 416 0.11 -15.58 -27.47
N LEU A 417 -0.51 -15.23 -26.33
CA LEU A 417 -1.27 -13.99 -26.18
C LEU A 417 -0.37 -12.78 -25.88
N GLY A 418 0.92 -13.02 -25.59
CA GLY A 418 1.92 -11.97 -25.36
C GLY A 418 1.69 -11.19 -24.07
N ARG A 419 2.05 -9.90 -24.08
CA ARG A 419 1.96 -9.00 -22.94
C ARG A 419 0.51 -8.53 -22.72
N ARG A 420 -0.13 -9.01 -21.67
CA ARG A 420 -1.51 -8.66 -21.29
C ARG A 420 -1.53 -7.70 -20.11
N SER A 421 -2.19 -6.56 -20.27
CA SER A 421 -2.28 -5.51 -19.25
C SER A 421 -3.23 -5.89 -18.11
N ILE A 422 -2.90 -5.44 -16.89
CA ILE A 422 -3.68 -5.67 -15.66
C ILE A 422 -4.00 -4.34 -14.98
N ALA A 423 -2.98 -3.51 -14.75
CA ALA A 423 -3.15 -2.19 -14.16
C ALA A 423 -2.14 -1.18 -14.72
N HIS A 424 -2.57 0.06 -14.92
CA HIS A 424 -1.70 1.16 -15.34
C HIS A 424 -0.86 1.71 -14.17
N ARG A 425 -1.44 1.81 -12.96
CA ARG A 425 -0.78 2.38 -11.78
C ARG A 425 -1.39 1.84 -10.49
N LEU A 426 -0.55 1.41 -9.54
CA LEU A 426 -0.91 0.95 -8.20
C LEU A 426 -0.09 1.75 -7.17
N SER A 427 -0.74 2.37 -6.18
CA SER A 427 -0.07 3.06 -5.06
C SER A 427 -0.97 3.23 -3.85
N PHE A 428 -0.38 3.65 -2.73
CA PHE A 428 -1.10 4.22 -1.60
C PHE A 428 -1.09 5.75 -1.71
N VAL A 429 -2.26 6.39 -1.67
CA VAL A 429 -2.43 7.82 -2.00
C VAL A 429 -2.84 8.69 -0.82
N GLU A 430 -3.34 8.07 0.25
CA GLU A 430 -3.61 8.76 1.51
C GLU A 430 -3.60 7.76 2.65
N MET A 431 -3.30 8.26 3.84
CA MET A 431 -3.36 7.52 5.09
C MET A 431 -3.92 8.44 6.17
N VAL A 432 -4.85 7.96 7.01
CA VAL A 432 -5.50 8.79 8.03
C VAL A 432 -5.61 8.07 9.36
N VAL A 433 -5.17 8.70 10.46
CA VAL A 433 -5.13 8.09 11.81
C VAL A 433 -6.02 8.86 12.81
N PRO A 434 -7.35 8.63 12.85
CA PRO A 434 -8.25 9.27 13.79
C PRO A 434 -8.21 8.63 15.19
N TYR A 435 -8.07 9.45 16.22
CA TYR A 435 -8.10 9.03 17.64
C TYR A 435 -9.48 9.19 18.29
N GLY A 436 -9.83 8.25 19.16
CA GLY A 436 -11.17 8.12 19.76
C GLY A 436 -11.37 8.76 21.15
N ASP A 437 -10.39 9.50 21.68
CA ASP A 437 -10.56 10.21 22.97
C ASP A 437 -10.99 11.67 22.74
N PRO A 438 -12.15 12.12 23.27
CA PRO A 438 -12.67 13.46 23.08
C PRO A 438 -11.95 14.55 23.90
N LYS A 439 -10.98 14.21 24.76
CA LYS A 439 -10.22 15.21 25.53
C LYS A 439 -9.14 15.88 24.66
N GLU A 440 -8.81 17.13 24.97
CA GLU A 440 -7.61 17.81 24.46
C GLU A 440 -6.35 17.11 25.01
N PRO A 441 -5.30 16.85 24.21
CA PRO A 441 -5.14 17.20 22.79
C PRO A 441 -5.70 16.16 21.80
N HIS A 442 -6.21 15.03 22.29
CA HIS A 442 -6.47 13.83 21.50
C HIS A 442 -7.56 13.95 20.43
N TYR A 443 -8.64 14.71 20.65
CA TYR A 443 -9.72 14.84 19.65
C TYR A 443 -9.28 15.49 18.33
N ARG A 444 -8.14 16.21 18.34
CA ARG A 444 -7.52 16.80 17.14
C ARG A 444 -6.65 15.82 16.38
N LYS A 445 -6.13 14.75 17.01
CA LYS A 445 -5.25 13.77 16.39
C LYS A 445 -6.03 12.96 15.33
N ASN A 446 -5.92 13.42 14.09
CA ASN A 446 -6.53 12.85 12.88
C ASN A 446 -5.58 13.16 11.71
N ALA A 447 -4.32 12.74 11.85
CA ALA A 447 -3.24 13.07 10.90
C ALA A 447 -3.53 12.44 9.53
N PHE A 448 -3.19 13.15 8.46
CA PHE A 448 -3.26 12.70 7.07
C PHE A 448 -1.83 12.39 6.60
N ASP A 449 -1.22 11.32 7.10
CA ASP A 449 0.24 11.13 7.11
C ASP A 449 0.90 11.19 5.71
N ALA A 450 0.16 10.90 4.63
CA ALA A 450 0.66 11.12 3.28
C ALA A 450 0.52 12.58 2.82
N GLY A 451 -0.64 13.21 3.01
CA GLY A 451 -0.90 14.57 2.54
C GLY A 451 -0.47 15.72 3.45
N GLU A 452 -0.22 15.45 4.74
CA GLU A 452 0.24 16.42 5.75
C GLU A 452 1.76 16.35 5.99
N ASP A 453 2.40 15.17 5.83
CA ASP A 453 3.85 14.99 6.08
C ASP A 453 4.59 14.34 4.90
N GLY A 454 4.03 13.28 4.32
CA GLY A 454 4.54 12.59 3.13
C GLY A 454 5.23 11.26 3.44
N LEU A 455 4.61 10.14 3.02
CA LEU A 455 5.12 8.79 3.31
C LEU A 455 6.50 8.55 2.68
N GLY A 456 6.68 9.00 1.44
CA GLY A 456 7.93 8.83 0.70
C GLY A 456 9.05 9.74 1.18
N LYS A 457 8.72 10.96 1.63
CA LYS A 457 9.67 11.92 2.21
C LYS A 457 10.25 11.44 3.53
N ASN A 458 9.43 10.72 4.31
CA ASN A 458 9.80 10.12 5.58
C ASN A 458 10.35 8.68 5.45
N ALA A 459 10.70 8.25 4.24
CA ALA A 459 11.18 6.91 3.98
C ALA A 459 12.59 6.64 4.54
N HIS A 460 12.89 5.38 4.84
CA HIS A 460 14.15 4.95 5.44
C HIS A 460 15.17 4.50 4.40
N SER A 461 16.45 4.71 4.68
CA SER A 461 17.54 3.98 4.04
C SER A 461 17.64 2.56 4.60
N LEU A 462 17.15 1.58 3.83
CA LEU A 462 17.03 0.19 4.28
C LEU A 462 18.38 -0.53 4.35
N LYS A 463 18.63 -1.24 5.46
CA LYS A 463 19.87 -1.98 5.72
C LYS A 463 19.73 -3.44 5.33
N ARG A 464 20.62 -3.88 4.44
CA ARG A 464 20.75 -5.29 4.03
C ARG A 464 21.03 -6.20 5.23
N GLY A 465 20.22 -7.25 5.37
CA GLY A 465 20.31 -8.22 6.46
C GLY A 465 19.58 -7.83 7.74
N CYS A 466 19.04 -6.60 7.82
CA CYS A 466 18.17 -6.14 8.89
C CYS A 466 16.74 -5.97 8.38
N ASP A 467 16.51 -4.97 7.53
CA ASP A 467 15.16 -4.61 7.04
C ASP A 467 14.74 -5.48 5.85
N CYS A 468 15.72 -5.92 5.05
CA CYS A 468 15.54 -6.85 3.94
C CYS A 468 16.59 -7.97 3.96
N LEU A 469 16.13 -9.22 3.96
CA LEU A 469 16.94 -10.44 4.09
C LEU A 469 16.97 -11.26 2.78
N GLY A 470 18.15 -11.75 2.39
CA GLY A 470 18.34 -12.56 1.19
C GLY A 470 19.11 -11.84 0.08
N HIS A 471 18.75 -12.12 -1.18
CA HIS A 471 19.33 -11.44 -2.35
C HIS A 471 18.50 -10.20 -2.68
N ILE A 472 18.98 -9.02 -2.26
CA ILE A 472 18.25 -7.76 -2.38
C ILE A 472 18.82 -6.89 -3.50
N LYS A 473 17.95 -6.38 -4.37
CA LYS A 473 18.22 -5.23 -5.24
C LYS A 473 17.55 -4.00 -4.62
N TYR A 474 18.34 -2.95 -4.39
CA TYR A 474 17.84 -1.67 -3.91
C TYR A 474 17.67 -0.64 -5.03
N PHE A 475 16.76 0.30 -4.82
CA PHE A 475 16.65 1.53 -5.60
C PHE A 475 16.79 2.73 -4.67
N ASP A 476 17.65 3.67 -5.08
CA ASP A 476 17.78 4.97 -4.44
C ASP A 476 16.69 5.91 -4.97
N VAL A 477 16.28 6.86 -4.14
CA VAL A 477 15.23 7.84 -4.47
C VAL A 477 15.79 9.25 -4.27
N HIS A 478 15.49 10.14 -5.22
CA HIS A 478 15.90 11.54 -5.19
C HIS A 478 14.68 12.46 -5.08
N PHE A 479 14.79 13.48 -4.24
CA PHE A 479 13.76 14.50 -4.02
C PHE A 479 14.41 15.86 -3.72
N THR A 480 13.59 16.86 -3.46
CA THR A 480 14.04 18.17 -3.00
C THR A 480 13.94 18.29 -1.50
N ASN A 481 14.90 18.97 -0.88
CA ASN A 481 14.71 19.53 0.44
C ASN A 481 13.99 20.88 0.37
N PHE A 482 13.59 21.39 1.53
CA PHE A 482 12.81 22.62 1.67
C PHE A 482 13.42 23.84 0.96
N THR A 483 14.74 23.87 0.78
CA THR A 483 15.46 25.00 0.15
C THR A 483 15.68 24.82 -1.35
N GLY A 484 15.32 23.68 -1.94
CA GLY A 484 15.60 23.36 -3.35
C GLY A 484 16.92 22.61 -3.58
N GLY A 485 17.59 22.15 -2.52
CA GLY A 485 18.71 21.21 -2.66
C GLY A 485 18.20 19.81 -3.00
N VAL A 486 18.97 19.04 -3.76
CA VAL A 486 18.62 17.62 -4.03
C VAL A 486 19.08 16.77 -2.86
N GLU A 487 18.18 15.94 -2.34
CA GLU A 487 18.47 14.91 -1.34
C GLU A 487 18.24 13.52 -1.93
N THR A 488 18.95 12.54 -1.38
CA THR A 488 18.89 11.14 -1.81
C THR A 488 18.71 10.24 -0.59
N ILE A 489 17.67 9.42 -0.58
CA ILE A 489 17.59 8.27 0.33
C ILE A 489 18.19 7.09 -0.42
N GLU A 490 19.41 6.72 -0.03
CA GLU A 490 20.07 5.50 -0.50
C GLU A 490 19.30 4.28 0.01
N ASN A 491 19.19 3.23 -0.81
CA ASN A 491 18.49 1.99 -0.47
C ASN A 491 17.01 2.17 -0.05
N CYS A 492 16.32 3.20 -0.56
CA CYS A 492 14.94 3.55 -0.20
C CYS A 492 13.92 2.44 -0.49
N VAL A 493 14.03 1.77 -1.65
CA VAL A 493 13.11 0.69 -2.05
C VAL A 493 13.87 -0.62 -2.16
N CYS A 494 13.34 -1.66 -1.53
CA CYS A 494 13.85 -3.02 -1.55
C CYS A 494 13.07 -3.89 -2.54
N LEU A 495 13.79 -4.62 -3.40
CA LEU A 495 13.26 -5.63 -4.32
C LEU A 495 13.97 -6.97 -4.08
N HIS A 496 13.20 -8.03 -3.82
CA HIS A 496 13.71 -9.40 -3.71
C HIS A 496 12.64 -10.43 -4.08
N GLU A 497 13.02 -11.70 -4.24
CA GLU A 497 12.06 -12.82 -4.27
C GLU A 497 12.25 -13.70 -3.04
N GLU A 498 11.16 -14.28 -2.52
CA GLU A 498 11.19 -15.23 -1.41
C GLU A 498 10.34 -16.47 -1.69
N ASP A 499 10.66 -17.57 -1.01
CA ASP A 499 9.85 -18.79 -1.01
C ASP A 499 8.54 -18.55 -0.27
N PHE A 500 7.43 -19.06 -0.83
CA PHE A 500 6.11 -18.94 -0.25
C PHE A 500 5.40 -20.32 -0.13
N GLY A 501 6.16 -21.34 0.27
CA GLY A 501 5.61 -22.67 0.55
C GLY A 501 5.17 -23.44 -0.71
N VAL A 502 3.96 -23.99 -0.67
CA VAL A 502 3.40 -24.82 -1.76
C VAL A 502 2.53 -23.97 -2.68
N LEU A 503 2.81 -23.99 -3.98
CA LEU A 503 2.02 -23.33 -5.02
C LEU A 503 0.81 -24.18 -5.41
N TRP A 504 1.05 -25.45 -5.70
CA TRP A 504 0.02 -26.46 -5.86
C TRP A 504 0.60 -27.86 -5.59
N LYS A 505 -0.28 -28.78 -5.17
CA LYS A 505 0.05 -30.19 -4.94
C LYS A 505 -1.14 -31.08 -5.30
N HIS A 506 -0.87 -32.23 -5.90
CA HIS A 506 -1.84 -33.30 -6.06
C HIS A 506 -1.20 -34.66 -5.76
N GLN A 507 -2.02 -35.63 -5.33
CA GLN A 507 -1.66 -37.04 -5.29
C GLN A 507 -2.86 -37.84 -5.78
N ASP A 508 -2.67 -38.63 -6.84
CA ASP A 508 -3.69 -39.56 -7.31
C ASP A 508 -3.55 -40.88 -6.54
N TRP A 509 -4.56 -41.22 -5.75
CA TRP A 509 -4.56 -42.44 -4.95
C TRP A 509 -4.64 -43.72 -5.80
N ARG A 510 -5.09 -43.64 -7.05
CA ARG A 510 -5.21 -44.82 -7.95
C ARG A 510 -3.86 -45.24 -8.53
N THR A 511 -3.04 -44.27 -8.91
CA THR A 511 -1.69 -44.49 -9.46
C THR A 511 -0.58 -44.39 -8.41
N GLY A 512 -0.86 -43.75 -7.26
CA GLY A 512 0.13 -43.43 -6.22
C GLY A 512 1.01 -42.22 -6.54
N LEU A 513 0.92 -41.65 -7.74
CA LEU A 513 1.75 -40.54 -8.21
C LEU A 513 1.41 -39.25 -7.48
N SER A 514 2.43 -38.44 -7.16
CA SER A 514 2.26 -37.11 -6.57
C SER A 514 3.07 -36.05 -7.32
N GLU A 515 2.44 -34.91 -7.54
CA GLU A 515 3.03 -33.72 -8.14
C GLU A 515 3.00 -32.59 -7.13
N VAL A 516 4.10 -31.82 -7.03
CA VAL A 516 4.24 -30.67 -6.12
C VAL A 516 5.00 -29.56 -6.82
N ARG A 517 4.51 -28.32 -6.71
CA ARG A 517 5.26 -27.10 -7.04
C ARG A 517 5.39 -26.22 -5.81
N ARG A 518 6.56 -25.62 -5.63
CA ARG A 518 6.78 -24.58 -4.62
C ARG A 518 6.40 -23.23 -5.17
N SER A 519 5.92 -22.35 -4.29
CA SER A 519 5.57 -20.97 -4.64
C SER A 519 6.77 -20.08 -4.36
N ARG A 520 6.91 -19.03 -5.16
CA ARG A 520 7.67 -17.83 -4.83
C ARG A 520 6.79 -16.61 -4.98
N ARG A 521 7.14 -15.56 -4.25
CA ARG A 521 6.63 -14.20 -4.48
C ARG A 521 7.77 -13.22 -4.66
N LEU A 522 7.59 -12.26 -5.56
CA LEU A 522 8.42 -11.08 -5.66
C LEU A 522 7.89 -10.04 -4.67
N VAL A 523 8.80 -9.40 -3.94
CA VAL A 523 8.53 -8.40 -2.91
C VAL A 523 9.09 -7.06 -3.36
N ILE A 524 8.29 -6.01 -3.33
CA ILE A 524 8.72 -4.63 -3.51
C ILE A 524 8.23 -3.83 -2.31
N SER A 525 9.13 -3.20 -1.56
CA SER A 525 8.76 -2.52 -0.31
C SER A 525 9.61 -1.30 0.05
N PHE A 526 9.04 -0.43 0.88
CA PHE A 526 9.75 0.61 1.62
C PHE A 526 9.20 0.71 3.05
N PHE A 527 9.96 1.35 3.95
CA PHE A 527 9.50 1.74 5.29
C PHE A 527 9.59 3.26 5.44
N CYS A 528 8.74 3.84 6.28
CA CYS A 528 8.79 5.24 6.71
C CYS A 528 8.41 5.40 8.19
N THR A 529 8.91 6.43 8.85
CA THR A 529 8.50 6.85 10.20
C THR A 529 7.64 8.10 10.11
N VAL A 530 6.45 8.11 10.71
CA VAL A 530 5.66 9.34 10.88
C VAL A 530 5.48 9.57 12.38
N ALA A 531 6.25 10.55 12.89
CA ALA A 531 6.45 10.83 14.32
C ALA A 531 6.76 9.58 15.14
N ASN A 532 5.75 8.99 15.79
CA ASN A 532 5.87 7.86 16.70
C ASN A 532 5.66 6.48 16.05
N TYR A 533 5.11 6.40 14.84
CA TYR A 533 4.80 5.12 14.16
C TYR A 533 5.73 4.83 12.98
N GLU A 534 6.02 3.54 12.77
CA GLU A 534 6.66 3.01 11.57
C GLU A 534 5.65 2.25 10.69
N TYR A 535 5.68 2.52 9.39
CA TYR A 535 4.86 1.84 8.39
C TYR A 535 5.74 1.23 7.30
N GLY A 536 5.58 -0.07 7.09
CA GLY A 536 6.18 -0.77 5.96
C GLY A 536 5.13 -1.10 4.91
N PHE A 537 5.31 -0.60 3.69
CA PHE A 537 4.38 -0.83 2.57
C PHE A 537 4.97 -1.86 1.61
N PHE A 538 4.22 -2.92 1.32
CA PHE A 538 4.66 -4.06 0.53
C PHE A 538 3.69 -4.32 -0.63
N TRP A 539 4.24 -4.46 -1.83
CA TRP A 539 3.56 -5.07 -2.98
C TRP A 539 4.18 -6.43 -3.25
N TYR A 540 3.34 -7.47 -3.37
CA TYR A 540 3.76 -8.82 -3.70
C TYR A 540 3.17 -9.26 -5.04
N PHE A 541 3.99 -9.93 -5.85
CA PHE A 541 3.56 -10.59 -7.10
C PHE A 541 3.81 -12.09 -7.02
N TYR A 542 2.83 -12.90 -7.40
CA TYR A 542 2.86 -14.36 -7.26
C TYR A 542 2.92 -15.09 -8.60
N GLN A 543 3.48 -16.30 -8.62
CA GLN A 543 3.56 -17.15 -9.81
C GLN A 543 2.18 -17.65 -10.32
N ASP A 544 1.12 -17.58 -9.51
CA ASP A 544 -0.25 -17.89 -9.92
C ASP A 544 -1.03 -16.67 -10.47
N GLY A 545 -0.35 -15.55 -10.69
CA GLY A 545 -0.94 -14.34 -11.27
C GLY A 545 -1.62 -13.42 -10.26
N LYS A 546 -1.57 -13.70 -8.95
CA LYS A 546 -2.06 -12.78 -7.92
C LYS A 546 -1.09 -11.60 -7.70
N ILE A 547 -1.67 -10.48 -7.29
CA ILE A 547 -0.98 -9.33 -6.69
C ILE A 547 -1.56 -9.17 -5.28
N GLU A 548 -0.73 -8.87 -4.29
CA GLU A 548 -1.15 -8.55 -2.92
C GLU A 548 -0.53 -7.24 -2.48
N ALA A 549 -1.26 -6.48 -1.69
CA ALA A 549 -0.78 -5.29 -1.01
C ALA A 549 -0.87 -5.51 0.50
N GLU A 550 0.21 -5.29 1.23
CA GLU A 550 0.28 -5.42 2.69
C GLU A 550 0.92 -4.17 3.30
N VAL A 551 0.33 -3.68 4.39
CA VAL A 551 0.91 -2.66 5.26
C VAL A 551 1.25 -3.31 6.60
N LYS A 552 2.46 -3.03 7.08
CA LYS A 552 2.98 -3.47 8.38
C LYS A 552 3.09 -2.26 9.30
N LEU A 553 2.32 -2.26 10.38
CA LEU A 553 2.29 -1.19 11.38
C LEU A 553 3.16 -1.62 12.57
N THR A 554 4.11 -0.80 12.99
CA THR A 554 4.99 -1.04 14.16
C THR A 554 5.47 0.31 14.73
N GLY A 555 6.42 0.32 15.66
CA GLY A 555 6.87 1.55 16.31
C GLY A 555 6.23 1.78 17.68
N ILE A 556 6.06 3.03 18.07
CA ILE A 556 5.70 3.42 19.44
C ILE A 556 4.28 3.98 19.49
N LEU A 557 3.54 3.68 20.56
CA LEU A 557 2.18 4.20 20.76
C LEU A 557 2.18 5.73 20.97
N SER A 558 1.20 6.43 20.41
CA SER A 558 0.96 7.85 20.71
C SER A 558 0.22 7.98 22.05
N LEU A 559 0.98 8.22 23.13
CA LEU A 559 0.52 8.12 24.52
C LEU A 559 -0.11 9.43 25.06
N GLY A 560 -0.87 9.29 26.15
CA GLY A 560 -1.41 10.38 26.97
C GLY A 560 -1.15 10.14 28.47
N ALA A 561 -1.40 11.17 29.29
CA ALA A 561 -1.13 11.16 30.73
C ALA A 561 -2.43 11.16 31.55
N LEU A 562 -2.47 10.34 32.59
CA LEU A 562 -3.59 10.22 33.52
C LEU A 562 -3.24 10.81 34.88
N ARG A 563 -4.20 11.48 35.52
CA ARG A 563 -4.08 11.85 36.93
C ARG A 563 -4.13 10.59 37.81
N PRO A 564 -3.55 10.62 39.04
CA PRO A 564 -3.69 9.52 39.99
C PRO A 564 -5.17 9.13 40.20
N GLY A 565 -5.51 7.87 39.96
CA GLY A 565 -6.87 7.34 40.05
C GLY A 565 -7.80 7.67 38.87
N GLU A 566 -7.34 8.40 37.84
CA GLU A 566 -8.12 8.62 36.62
C GLU A 566 -8.11 7.36 35.75
N VAL A 567 -9.27 7.02 35.19
CA VAL A 567 -9.42 5.99 34.14
C VAL A 567 -10.23 6.60 33.00
N ARG A 568 -9.75 6.48 31.75
CA ARG A 568 -10.44 6.93 30.54
C ARG A 568 -10.90 5.70 29.75
N LYS A 569 -12.21 5.58 29.47
CA LYS A 569 -12.77 4.46 28.68
C LYS A 569 -12.35 4.45 27.19
N HIS A 570 -11.69 5.51 26.73
CA HIS A 570 -11.29 5.71 25.32
C HIS A 570 -9.86 5.23 25.04
N GLY A 571 -9.28 4.43 25.93
CA GLY A 571 -7.89 3.96 25.84
C GLY A 571 -7.57 2.92 26.89
N THR A 572 -6.38 2.35 26.78
CA THR A 572 -5.86 1.33 27.70
C THR A 572 -4.78 1.95 28.59
N VAL A 573 -4.86 1.71 29.91
CA VAL A 573 -3.78 2.09 30.85
C VAL A 573 -2.60 1.18 30.61
N ILE A 574 -1.44 1.76 30.26
CA ILE A 574 -0.23 1.02 29.88
C ILE A 574 0.74 0.92 31.06
N ALA A 575 0.91 2.01 31.80
CA ALA A 575 1.73 2.07 33.01
C ALA A 575 1.09 3.04 34.02
N PRO A 576 1.56 3.13 35.28
CA PRO A 576 1.02 4.09 36.25
C PRO A 576 1.04 5.53 35.72
N GLY A 577 -0.14 6.15 35.56
CA GLY A 577 -0.27 7.50 35.00
C GLY A 577 -0.11 7.61 33.48
N LEU A 578 0.06 6.50 32.75
CA LEU A 578 0.30 6.46 31.30
C LEU A 578 -0.78 5.64 30.60
N TYR A 579 -1.34 6.15 29.51
CA TYR A 579 -2.35 5.42 28.73
C TYR A 579 -2.23 5.64 27.23
N ALA A 580 -2.70 4.68 26.44
CA ALA A 580 -2.74 4.74 25.00
C ALA A 580 -4.20 4.88 24.53
N PRO A 581 -4.61 5.99 23.89
CA PRO A 581 -5.97 6.14 23.39
C PRO A 581 -6.24 5.20 22.20
N VAL A 582 -7.46 4.67 22.13
CA VAL A 582 -7.99 3.91 20.99
C VAL A 582 -7.97 4.80 19.75
N HIS A 583 -7.60 4.23 18.61
CA HIS A 583 -7.52 4.93 17.34
C HIS A 583 -7.70 3.95 16.18
N GLN A 584 -7.83 4.47 14.96
CA GLN A 584 -7.87 3.66 13.75
C GLN A 584 -6.72 4.07 12.83
N HIS A 585 -6.25 3.16 11.98
CA HIS A 585 -5.35 3.48 10.88
C HIS A 585 -6.05 3.14 9.58
N PHE A 586 -6.31 4.14 8.73
CA PHE A 586 -6.90 3.96 7.41
C PHE A 586 -5.88 4.21 6.31
N PHE A 587 -5.93 3.39 5.27
CA PHE A 587 -5.08 3.46 4.10
C PHE A 587 -5.96 3.51 2.84
N VAL A 588 -5.57 4.31 1.84
CA VAL A 588 -6.27 4.38 0.56
C VAL A 588 -5.36 3.89 -0.55
N ALA A 589 -5.69 2.73 -1.12
CA ALA A 589 -5.03 2.22 -2.31
C ALA A 589 -5.73 2.74 -3.58
N ARG A 590 -4.98 3.41 -4.45
CA ARG A 590 -5.44 3.85 -5.77
C ARG A 590 -5.01 2.84 -6.83
N LEU A 591 -5.98 2.13 -7.38
CA LEU A 591 -5.80 1.04 -8.33
C LEU A 591 -6.35 1.51 -9.68
N ASN A 592 -5.46 2.05 -10.53
CA ASN A 592 -5.80 2.52 -11.86
C ASN A 592 -5.70 1.33 -12.84
N MET A 593 -6.84 0.73 -13.17
CA MET A 593 -6.90 -0.61 -13.77
C MET A 593 -6.88 -0.56 -15.30
N ALA A 594 -6.48 -1.68 -15.92
CA ALA A 594 -6.35 -1.79 -17.38
C ALA A 594 -6.43 -3.25 -17.85
N VAL A 595 -7.37 -4.03 -17.31
CA VAL A 595 -7.45 -5.49 -17.48
C VAL A 595 -7.75 -5.84 -18.93
N ASP A 596 -6.80 -6.48 -19.61
CA ASP A 596 -6.81 -6.80 -21.05
C ASP A 596 -7.10 -5.60 -21.98
N CYS A 597 -7.01 -4.36 -21.48
CA CYS A 597 -7.13 -3.18 -22.31
C CYS A 597 -5.83 -2.93 -23.07
N ARG A 598 -5.94 -2.65 -24.37
CA ARG A 598 -4.84 -2.11 -25.15
C ARG A 598 -4.63 -0.62 -24.82
N PRO A 599 -3.46 -0.06 -25.17
CA PRO A 599 -3.24 1.37 -25.36
C PRO A 599 -4.49 2.18 -25.78
N GLY A 600 -5.05 2.99 -24.87
CA GLY A 600 -6.18 3.88 -25.15
C GLY A 600 -7.57 3.24 -25.18
N GLU A 601 -7.70 1.94 -24.89
CA GLU A 601 -9.00 1.27 -24.77
C GLU A 601 -9.62 1.48 -23.38
N ALA A 602 -10.84 2.01 -23.36
CA ALA A 602 -11.72 2.09 -22.20
C ALA A 602 -12.72 0.92 -22.24
N LEU A 603 -12.25 -0.31 -21.98
CA LEU A 603 -13.07 -1.53 -22.10
C LEU A 603 -13.20 -2.27 -20.77
N ASN A 604 -13.02 -1.58 -19.64
CA ASN A 604 -13.24 -2.14 -18.31
C ASN A 604 -14.60 -1.72 -17.74
N GLN A 605 -15.13 -2.55 -16.86
CA GLN A 605 -16.28 -2.30 -16.02
C GLN A 605 -16.06 -2.97 -14.65
N VAL A 606 -16.79 -2.53 -13.62
CA VAL A 606 -16.74 -3.15 -12.29
C VAL A 606 -18.01 -3.95 -12.01
N VAL A 607 -17.83 -5.18 -11.55
CA VAL A 607 -18.90 -6.08 -11.12
C VAL A 607 -18.75 -6.36 -9.64
N GLU A 608 -19.73 -5.96 -8.83
CA GLU A 608 -19.90 -6.43 -7.45
C GLU A 608 -20.46 -7.86 -7.46
N VAL A 609 -19.93 -8.72 -6.60
CA VAL A 609 -20.38 -10.11 -6.48
C VAL A 609 -20.64 -10.45 -5.03
N ASP A 610 -21.87 -10.90 -4.75
CA ASP A 610 -22.33 -11.41 -3.46
C ASP A 610 -22.67 -12.89 -3.57
N VAL A 611 -22.39 -13.67 -2.52
CA VAL A 611 -22.91 -15.04 -2.38
C VAL A 611 -24.31 -14.99 -1.77
N LYS A 612 -25.27 -15.68 -2.39
CA LYS A 612 -26.66 -15.82 -1.93
C LYS A 612 -26.97 -17.29 -1.64
N VAL A 613 -27.80 -17.53 -0.62
CA VAL A 613 -28.43 -18.82 -0.38
C VAL A 613 -29.69 -18.89 -1.27
N GLU A 614 -29.91 -20.04 -1.90
CA GLU A 614 -31.14 -20.31 -2.66
C GLU A 614 -32.27 -20.63 -1.68
N GLU A 615 -33.48 -20.11 -1.92
CA GLU A 615 -34.62 -20.37 -1.04
C GLU A 615 -35.04 -21.86 -1.05
N PRO A 616 -35.67 -22.37 0.03
CA PRO A 616 -36.26 -23.70 0.06
C PRO A 616 -37.34 -23.89 -1.02
N GLY A 617 -37.31 -25.02 -1.75
CA GLY A 617 -38.34 -25.29 -2.75
C GLY A 617 -38.10 -26.55 -3.58
N PRO A 618 -38.96 -26.83 -4.59
CA PRO A 618 -38.83 -28.00 -5.46
C PRO A 618 -37.50 -28.08 -6.24
N SER A 619 -36.85 -26.93 -6.49
CA SER A 619 -35.53 -26.81 -7.10
C SER A 619 -34.36 -26.96 -6.10
N ASN A 620 -34.64 -26.91 -4.79
CA ASN A 620 -33.66 -26.91 -3.70
C ASN A 620 -34.16 -27.77 -2.53
N VAL A 621 -34.61 -29.01 -2.82
CA VAL A 621 -35.31 -29.89 -1.85
C VAL A 621 -34.49 -30.20 -0.59
N HIS A 622 -33.16 -30.08 -0.68
CA HIS A 622 -32.23 -30.33 0.42
C HIS A 622 -31.71 -29.03 1.10
N ASN A 623 -32.22 -27.86 0.71
CA ASN A 623 -31.89 -26.54 1.27
C ASN A 623 -30.38 -26.24 1.32
N ASN A 624 -29.62 -26.77 0.35
CA ASN A 624 -28.15 -26.72 0.33
C ASN A 624 -27.58 -25.82 -0.77
N ALA A 625 -28.42 -25.32 -1.68
CA ALA A 625 -27.96 -24.53 -2.81
C ALA A 625 -27.63 -23.09 -2.41
N PHE A 626 -26.56 -22.57 -3.02
CA PHE A 626 -26.12 -21.18 -2.94
C PHE A 626 -25.41 -20.83 -4.26
N TYR A 627 -25.40 -19.56 -4.62
CA TYR A 627 -24.86 -19.07 -5.90
C TYR A 627 -24.20 -17.70 -5.75
N ALA A 628 -23.48 -17.28 -6.79
CA ALA A 628 -22.94 -15.94 -6.90
C ALA A 628 -23.93 -15.04 -7.68
N GLU A 629 -24.36 -13.95 -7.06
CA GLU A 629 -25.14 -12.88 -7.70
C GLU A 629 -24.17 -11.79 -8.17
N GLU A 630 -24.26 -11.39 -9.44
CA GLU A 630 -23.43 -10.33 -10.02
C GLU A 630 -24.25 -9.04 -10.22
N ARG A 631 -23.69 -7.90 -9.81
CA ARG A 631 -24.21 -6.56 -10.07
C ARG A 631 -23.16 -5.70 -10.78
N ILE A 632 -23.46 -5.24 -11.98
CA ILE A 632 -22.62 -4.23 -12.66
C ILE A 632 -22.79 -2.88 -11.94
N LEU A 633 -21.68 -2.21 -11.63
CA LEU A 633 -21.65 -0.86 -11.07
C LEU A 633 -21.58 0.13 -12.23
N GLN A 634 -22.74 0.63 -12.68
CA GLN A 634 -22.86 1.33 -13.96
C GLN A 634 -22.40 2.80 -13.92
N SER A 635 -22.41 3.43 -12.75
CA SER A 635 -22.04 4.83 -12.54
C SER A 635 -21.35 5.04 -11.19
N GLU A 636 -20.67 6.17 -11.01
CA GLU A 636 -19.88 6.46 -9.82
C GLU A 636 -20.72 6.46 -8.53
N LEU A 637 -21.94 7.01 -8.52
CA LEU A 637 -22.80 6.97 -7.33
C LEU A 637 -23.24 5.55 -6.97
N GLN A 638 -23.39 4.67 -7.95
CA GLN A 638 -23.64 3.25 -7.67
C GLN A 638 -22.41 2.53 -7.12
N ALA A 639 -21.21 3.06 -7.38
CA ALA A 639 -19.93 2.43 -7.08
C ALA A 639 -19.29 2.88 -5.75
N VAL A 640 -20.09 3.50 -4.88
CA VAL A 640 -19.79 3.69 -3.45
C VAL A 640 -20.27 2.44 -2.70
N ARG A 641 -19.33 1.59 -2.27
CA ARG A 641 -19.62 0.23 -1.77
C ARG A 641 -18.87 -0.06 -0.46
N ASP A 642 -19.48 -0.91 0.35
CA ASP A 642 -18.88 -1.44 1.58
C ASP A 642 -18.62 -2.94 1.49
N CYS A 643 -17.59 -3.40 2.19
CA CYS A 643 -17.29 -4.81 2.34
C CYS A 643 -18.42 -5.51 3.12
N ASN A 644 -18.81 -6.72 2.67
CA ASN A 644 -19.75 -7.56 3.40
C ASN A 644 -19.20 -8.99 3.55
N PRO A 645 -18.61 -9.34 4.71
CA PRO A 645 -18.07 -10.68 4.93
C PRO A 645 -19.17 -11.76 5.00
N LEU A 646 -20.42 -11.41 5.34
CA LEU A 646 -21.53 -12.37 5.42
C LEU A 646 -21.97 -12.90 4.05
N THR A 647 -21.75 -12.12 2.98
CA THR A 647 -21.99 -12.53 1.59
C THR A 647 -20.69 -12.75 0.81
N ALA A 648 -19.54 -12.79 1.49
CA ALA A 648 -18.21 -12.86 0.88
C ALA A 648 -18.00 -11.85 -0.27
N ARG A 649 -18.51 -10.62 -0.09
CA ARG A 649 -18.54 -9.59 -1.13
C ARG A 649 -17.15 -9.27 -1.66
N HIS A 650 -17.07 -9.16 -2.98
CA HIS A 650 -15.86 -8.79 -3.70
C HIS A 650 -16.21 -8.09 -5.01
N TRP A 651 -15.22 -7.47 -5.65
CA TRP A 651 -15.41 -6.72 -6.89
C TRP A 651 -14.48 -7.21 -7.98
N ILE A 652 -14.97 -7.32 -9.22
CA ILE A 652 -14.22 -7.80 -10.37
C ILE A 652 -14.14 -6.66 -11.38
N VAL A 653 -12.92 -6.24 -11.70
CA VAL A 653 -12.66 -5.46 -12.90
C VAL A 653 -12.62 -6.42 -14.07
N ARG A 654 -13.56 -6.25 -15.01
CA ARG A 654 -13.81 -7.17 -16.11
C ARG A 654 -13.65 -6.43 -17.44
N ASN A 655 -12.95 -7.05 -18.40
CA ASN A 655 -12.91 -6.57 -19.76
C ASN A 655 -14.24 -6.89 -20.47
N THR A 656 -14.79 -5.99 -21.29
CA THR A 656 -16.11 -6.19 -21.94
C THR A 656 -16.06 -6.86 -23.31
N ARG A 657 -14.86 -7.24 -23.80
CA ARG A 657 -14.65 -7.81 -25.14
C ARG A 657 -13.75 -9.06 -25.14
N THR A 658 -12.72 -9.08 -24.30
CA THR A 658 -11.79 -10.20 -24.22
C THR A 658 -12.41 -11.37 -23.44
N VAL A 659 -12.50 -12.54 -24.08
CA VAL A 659 -13.01 -13.78 -23.49
C VAL A 659 -11.92 -14.82 -23.36
N ASN A 660 -12.06 -15.69 -22.35
CA ASN A 660 -11.25 -16.89 -22.18
C ASN A 660 -11.87 -18.09 -22.94
N ARG A 661 -11.23 -19.26 -22.82
CA ARG A 661 -11.61 -20.51 -23.50
C ARG A 661 -13.03 -21.02 -23.23
N THR A 662 -13.74 -20.53 -22.21
CA THR A 662 -15.14 -20.91 -21.93
C THR A 662 -16.14 -19.85 -22.41
N GLY A 663 -15.68 -18.82 -23.12
CA GLY A 663 -16.51 -17.69 -23.58
C GLY A 663 -16.82 -16.68 -22.48
N GLN A 664 -16.28 -16.85 -21.27
CA GLN A 664 -16.44 -15.91 -20.16
C GLN A 664 -15.44 -14.76 -20.30
N LEU A 665 -15.88 -13.56 -19.93
CA LEU A 665 -15.08 -12.34 -19.98
C LEU A 665 -13.90 -12.41 -18.98
N THR A 666 -12.76 -11.89 -19.38
CA THR A 666 -11.56 -11.87 -18.54
C THR A 666 -11.66 -10.79 -17.45
N GLY A 667 -11.07 -11.04 -16.27
CA GLY A 667 -11.12 -10.07 -15.18
C GLY A 667 -10.06 -10.26 -14.10
N TYR A 668 -9.91 -9.25 -13.24
CA TYR A 668 -9.17 -9.30 -11.98
C TYR A 668 -10.09 -8.92 -10.82
N LYS A 669 -10.12 -9.76 -9.80
CA LYS A 669 -10.95 -9.68 -8.60
C LYS A 669 -10.20 -9.01 -7.46
N LEU A 670 -10.69 -7.88 -6.97
CA LEU A 670 -10.33 -7.31 -5.67
C LEU A 670 -10.97 -8.14 -4.56
N VAL A 671 -10.13 -8.74 -3.72
CA VAL A 671 -10.50 -9.50 -2.52
C VAL A 671 -10.18 -8.64 -1.29
N PRO A 672 -11.20 -8.20 -0.54
CA PRO A 672 -10.98 -7.52 0.74
C PRO A 672 -10.24 -8.43 1.73
N GLY A 673 -9.26 -7.87 2.44
CA GLY A 673 -8.76 -8.44 3.68
C GLY A 673 -9.62 -8.03 4.88
N SER A 674 -9.07 -8.16 6.09
CA SER A 674 -9.64 -7.55 7.31
C SER A 674 -9.82 -6.05 7.10
N ASN A 675 -10.96 -5.51 7.53
CA ASN A 675 -11.31 -4.11 7.31
C ASN A 675 -12.29 -3.60 8.39
N CYS A 676 -12.40 -2.29 8.53
CA CYS A 676 -13.40 -1.61 9.34
C CYS A 676 -13.90 -0.33 8.65
N LEU A 677 -14.97 0.25 9.18
CA LEU A 677 -15.38 1.62 8.87
C LEU A 677 -15.01 2.54 10.05
N PRO A 678 -14.96 3.87 9.84
CA PRO A 678 -14.73 4.82 10.91
C PRO A 678 -15.76 4.69 12.03
N LEU A 679 -15.27 4.66 13.28
CA LEU A 679 -16.10 4.63 14.49
C LEU A 679 -16.43 6.05 15.01
N ALA A 680 -16.08 7.09 14.24
CA ALA A 680 -16.44 8.47 14.53
C ALA A 680 -17.93 8.73 14.21
N GLY A 681 -18.58 9.59 15.01
CA GLY A 681 -19.96 9.99 14.78
C GLY A 681 -20.16 10.69 13.43
N PRO A 682 -21.36 10.63 12.81
CA PRO A 682 -21.59 11.05 11.43
C PRO A 682 -21.19 12.51 11.14
N ASP A 683 -21.33 13.40 12.12
CA ASP A 683 -21.01 14.83 12.04
C ASP A 683 -19.58 15.18 12.52
N ALA A 684 -18.71 14.18 12.71
CA ALA A 684 -17.34 14.41 13.18
C ALA A 684 -16.56 15.31 12.21
N LYS A 685 -15.87 16.32 12.77
CA LYS A 685 -15.10 17.34 12.02
C LYS A 685 -14.11 16.73 11.02
N LEU A 686 -13.53 15.56 11.31
CA LEU A 686 -12.61 14.85 10.41
C LEU A 686 -13.23 14.56 9.03
N PHE A 687 -14.55 14.26 8.96
CA PHE A 687 -15.22 13.95 7.71
C PHE A 687 -15.33 15.12 6.74
N ARG A 688 -15.06 16.37 7.18
CA ARG A 688 -14.90 17.51 6.26
C ARG A 688 -13.72 17.34 5.29
N ARG A 689 -12.68 16.62 5.72
CA ARG A 689 -11.43 16.40 4.99
C ARG A 689 -11.25 14.93 4.57
N ALA A 690 -11.86 14.01 5.31
CA ALA A 690 -11.76 12.56 5.15
C ALA A 690 -13.10 11.88 4.83
N GLU A 691 -13.98 12.51 4.03
CA GLU A 691 -15.26 11.93 3.64
C GLU A 691 -15.11 10.57 2.93
N PHE A 692 -14.01 10.37 2.19
CA PHE A 692 -13.66 9.11 1.55
C PHE A 692 -13.57 7.92 2.52
N LEU A 693 -13.34 8.14 3.82
CA LEU A 693 -13.31 7.07 4.81
C LEU A 693 -14.68 6.43 5.08
N ARG A 694 -15.78 7.06 4.64
CA ARG A 694 -17.15 6.56 4.91
C ARG A 694 -17.45 5.20 4.26
N HIS A 695 -16.72 4.82 3.22
CA HIS A 695 -16.96 3.58 2.49
C HIS A 695 -15.66 2.86 2.07
N ASN A 696 -15.71 1.52 1.99
CA ASN A 696 -14.52 0.71 1.70
C ASN A 696 -14.08 0.71 0.23
N LEU A 697 -14.99 0.92 -0.72
CA LEU A 697 -14.67 1.05 -2.13
C LEU A 697 -15.40 2.22 -2.75
N TRP A 698 -14.67 3.01 -3.52
CA TRP A 698 -15.20 3.96 -4.48
C TRP A 698 -14.63 3.62 -5.85
N VAL A 699 -15.37 3.88 -6.92
CA VAL A 699 -14.86 3.75 -8.29
C VAL A 699 -15.12 5.06 -9.02
N THR A 700 -14.10 5.59 -9.68
CA THR A 700 -14.24 6.74 -10.57
C THR A 700 -13.86 6.39 -12.00
N GLN A 701 -14.39 7.16 -12.95
CA GLN A 701 -13.79 7.24 -14.27
C GLN A 701 -12.42 7.95 -14.16
N TYR A 702 -11.41 7.46 -14.88
CA TYR A 702 -10.06 8.03 -14.83
C TYR A 702 -10.03 9.47 -15.35
N LYS A 703 -9.39 10.35 -14.56
CA LYS A 703 -9.00 11.71 -14.94
C LYS A 703 -7.60 12.00 -14.40
N SER A 704 -6.74 12.63 -15.19
CA SER A 704 -5.32 12.80 -14.87
C SER A 704 -5.04 13.63 -13.61
N GLY A 705 -5.92 14.60 -13.29
CA GLY A 705 -5.85 15.41 -12.07
C GLY A 705 -6.46 14.76 -10.81
N GLU A 706 -7.21 13.65 -10.94
CA GLU A 706 -7.86 12.99 -9.80
C GLU A 706 -6.87 11.99 -9.16
N ARG A 707 -6.04 12.50 -8.24
CA ARG A 707 -4.90 11.79 -7.63
C ARG A 707 -5.07 11.43 -6.16
N PHE A 708 -5.45 12.38 -5.32
CA PHE A 708 -5.46 12.23 -3.85
C PHE A 708 -6.88 12.38 -3.26
N PRO A 709 -7.37 11.40 -2.49
CA PRO A 709 -8.77 11.33 -2.08
C PRO A 709 -9.18 12.44 -1.09
N ALA A 710 -8.22 13.01 -0.35
CA ALA A 710 -8.38 14.18 0.52
C ALA A 710 -8.23 15.53 -0.20
N GLY A 711 -8.05 15.52 -1.53
CA GLY A 711 -7.59 16.68 -2.29
C GLY A 711 -6.07 16.86 -2.26
N GLU A 712 -5.59 17.82 -3.05
CA GLU A 712 -4.15 18.07 -3.22
C GLU A 712 -3.50 18.60 -1.94
N PHE A 713 -4.21 19.43 -1.16
CA PHE A 713 -3.67 20.10 0.02
C PHE A 713 -4.58 19.84 1.24
N PRO A 714 -4.45 18.71 1.96
CA PRO A 714 -5.31 18.44 3.10
C PRO A 714 -4.96 19.26 4.35
N ASN A 715 -3.70 19.68 4.52
CA ASN A 715 -3.24 20.46 5.68
C ASN A 715 -4.04 21.78 5.79
N GLN A 716 -4.61 22.04 6.98
CA GLN A 716 -5.47 23.20 7.28
C GLN A 716 -6.67 23.42 6.33
N ASN A 717 -7.03 22.47 5.46
CA ASN A 717 -7.95 22.71 4.34
C ASN A 717 -9.35 23.14 4.82
N PRO A 718 -9.80 24.39 4.52
CA PRO A 718 -11.13 24.85 4.85
C PRO A 718 -12.17 24.42 3.81
N ARG A 719 -11.70 24.12 2.58
CA ARG A 719 -12.50 23.98 1.36
C ARG A 719 -13.35 22.72 1.41
N THR A 720 -14.56 22.80 0.85
CA THR A 720 -15.50 21.68 0.75
C THR A 720 -15.76 21.35 -0.71
N GLY A 721 -16.11 20.10 -1.02
CA GLY A 721 -16.34 19.67 -2.40
C GLY A 721 -15.04 19.43 -3.18
N GLU A 722 -13.98 19.01 -2.50
CA GLU A 722 -12.74 18.51 -3.12
C GLU A 722 -12.54 17.01 -2.84
N GLY A 723 -11.64 16.37 -3.58
CA GLY A 723 -11.28 14.96 -3.36
C GLY A 723 -12.36 13.97 -3.79
N LEU A 724 -12.26 12.74 -3.31
CA LEU A 724 -12.94 11.57 -3.89
C LEU A 724 -14.47 11.65 -3.88
N ALA A 725 -15.05 12.14 -2.78
CA ALA A 725 -16.50 12.32 -2.67
C ALA A 725 -17.04 13.32 -3.72
N SER A 726 -16.28 14.41 -3.99
CA SER A 726 -16.62 15.39 -5.02
C SER A 726 -16.50 14.83 -6.45
N TRP A 727 -15.57 13.90 -6.67
CA TRP A 727 -15.39 13.27 -7.99
C TRP A 727 -16.52 12.31 -8.30
N VAL A 728 -16.87 11.46 -7.33
CA VAL A 728 -17.97 10.50 -7.45
C VAL A 728 -19.35 11.18 -7.59
N SER A 729 -19.52 12.38 -7.02
CA SER A 729 -20.75 13.17 -7.21
C SER A 729 -21.01 13.64 -8.66
N GLN A 730 -20.04 13.48 -9.57
CA GLN A 730 -20.23 13.72 -11.01
C GLN A 730 -21.04 12.59 -11.70
N ASP A 731 -21.24 11.45 -11.03
CA ASP A 731 -21.99 10.27 -11.49
C ASP A 731 -21.61 9.79 -12.90
N ARG A 732 -20.32 9.82 -13.24
CA ARG A 732 -19.84 9.45 -14.58
C ARG A 732 -20.09 7.96 -14.85
N LYS A 733 -20.22 7.61 -16.12
CA LYS A 733 -20.44 6.22 -16.55
C LYS A 733 -19.20 5.35 -16.31
N LEU A 734 -19.40 4.15 -15.78
CA LEU A 734 -18.36 3.17 -15.46
C LEU A 734 -18.40 1.87 -16.30
N GLU A 735 -19.42 1.64 -17.12
CA GLU A 735 -19.39 0.56 -18.11
C GLU A 735 -18.61 1.00 -19.35
N GLU A 736 -17.64 0.20 -19.80
CA GLU A 736 -16.76 0.54 -20.94
C GLU A 736 -16.05 1.88 -20.71
N ALA A 737 -15.43 1.96 -19.53
CA ALA A 737 -14.72 3.12 -19.05
C ALA A 737 -13.24 2.77 -18.79
N ASP A 738 -12.42 3.82 -18.74
CA ASP A 738 -11.15 3.80 -18.04
C ASP A 738 -11.45 4.07 -16.56
N ILE A 739 -11.06 3.14 -15.67
CA ILE A 739 -11.56 3.11 -14.28
C ILE A 739 -10.43 3.12 -13.25
N VAL A 740 -10.70 3.81 -12.14
CA VAL A 740 -9.85 3.83 -10.95
C VAL A 740 -10.67 3.32 -9.77
N LEU A 741 -10.19 2.24 -9.13
CA LEU A 741 -10.72 1.78 -7.85
C LEU A 741 -9.94 2.49 -6.73
N TRP A 742 -10.67 2.99 -5.75
CA TRP A 742 -10.15 3.63 -4.56
C TRP A 742 -10.56 2.76 -3.37
N TYR A 743 -9.67 1.84 -2.99
CA TYR A 743 -9.96 0.89 -1.92
C TYR A 743 -9.47 1.46 -0.59
N VAL A 744 -10.42 1.75 0.29
CA VAL A 744 -10.19 2.27 1.64
C VAL A 744 -10.28 1.12 2.63
N PHE A 745 -9.20 0.89 3.35
CA PHE A 745 -9.13 -0.16 4.33
C PHE A 745 -8.42 0.27 5.59
N GLY A 746 -8.83 -0.26 6.74
CA GLY A 746 -8.25 0.14 8.00
C GLY A 746 -8.42 -0.87 9.13
N VAL A 747 -7.65 -0.63 10.19
CA VAL A 747 -7.66 -1.39 11.44
C VAL A 747 -8.13 -0.49 12.58
N THR A 748 -8.90 -1.05 13.51
CA THR A 748 -9.24 -0.40 14.78
C THR A 748 -8.28 -0.90 15.85
N HIS A 749 -7.32 -0.07 16.23
CA HIS A 749 -6.34 -0.41 17.24
C HIS A 749 -6.88 -0.04 18.63
N VAL A 750 -7.17 -1.06 19.42
CA VAL A 750 -7.39 -0.96 20.88
C VAL A 750 -6.06 -1.38 21.54
N PRO A 751 -5.22 -0.43 21.99
CA PRO A 751 -3.86 -0.76 22.42
C PRO A 751 -3.84 -1.70 23.63
N ARG A 752 -2.76 -2.48 23.76
CA ARG A 752 -2.57 -3.47 24.83
C ARG A 752 -1.21 -3.27 25.49
N LEU A 753 -0.97 -3.99 26.59
CA LEU A 753 0.32 -3.96 27.29
C LEU A 753 1.45 -4.55 26.43
N GLU A 754 1.13 -5.53 25.58
CA GLU A 754 2.05 -6.17 24.65
C GLU A 754 2.52 -5.25 23.52
N ASP A 755 1.86 -4.11 23.33
CA ASP A 755 2.21 -3.09 22.33
C ASP A 755 3.19 -2.04 22.90
N TRP A 756 3.63 -2.22 24.16
CA TRP A 756 4.56 -1.35 24.90
C TRP A 756 5.83 -2.13 25.31
N PRO A 757 7.04 -1.54 25.22
CA PRO A 757 7.36 -0.17 24.79
C PRO A 757 7.41 0.06 23.27
N VAL A 758 7.43 -1.00 22.48
CA VAL A 758 7.42 -0.98 21.01
C VAL A 758 6.44 -2.03 20.53
N MET A 759 5.55 -1.63 19.62
CA MET A 759 4.44 -2.42 19.11
C MET A 759 4.95 -3.51 18.15
N PRO A 760 4.71 -4.80 18.44
CA PRO A 760 4.94 -5.89 17.49
C PRO A 760 4.13 -5.67 16.20
N VAL A 761 4.68 -6.08 15.05
CA VAL A 761 4.08 -5.78 13.74
C VAL A 761 2.63 -6.29 13.62
N GLU A 762 1.69 -5.37 13.45
CA GLU A 762 0.33 -5.65 12.95
C GLU A 762 0.30 -5.58 11.41
N ARG A 763 -0.56 -6.37 10.78
CA ARG A 763 -0.63 -6.55 9.31
C ARG A 763 -2.04 -6.33 8.80
N ILE A 764 -2.17 -5.56 7.72
CA ILE A 764 -3.44 -5.37 7.02
C ILE A 764 -3.19 -5.23 5.51
N GLY A 765 -4.15 -5.64 4.67
CA GLY A 765 -3.94 -5.69 3.22
C GLY A 765 -5.13 -6.18 2.41
N PHE A 766 -4.90 -6.44 1.13
CA PHE A 766 -5.88 -6.99 0.17
C PHE A 766 -5.17 -7.71 -0.98
N MET A 767 -5.94 -8.47 -1.79
CA MET A 767 -5.42 -9.13 -3.00
C MET A 767 -6.17 -8.71 -4.26
N LEU A 768 -5.45 -8.64 -5.37
CA LEU A 768 -5.98 -8.67 -6.74
C LEU A 768 -5.70 -10.06 -7.33
N MET A 769 -6.75 -10.82 -7.64
CA MET A 769 -6.65 -12.20 -8.13
C MET A 769 -7.15 -12.31 -9.57
N PRO A 770 -6.51 -13.10 -10.45
CA PRO A 770 -7.04 -13.35 -11.79
C PRO A 770 -8.38 -14.10 -11.70
N HIS A 771 -9.41 -13.60 -12.37
CA HIS A 771 -10.74 -14.20 -12.44
C HIS A 771 -11.12 -14.41 -13.90
N GLY A 772 -10.97 -15.66 -14.37
CA GLY A 772 -11.16 -15.99 -15.78
C GLY A 772 -10.16 -15.30 -16.73
N PHE A 773 -9.12 -14.63 -16.22
CA PHE A 773 -8.09 -13.98 -17.04
C PHE A 773 -7.28 -15.00 -17.85
N PHE A 774 -6.79 -16.06 -17.18
CA PHE A 774 -6.03 -17.14 -17.82
C PHE A 774 -6.95 -18.29 -18.27
N ASN A 775 -6.54 -19.02 -19.30
CA ASN A 775 -7.27 -20.18 -19.82
C ASN A 775 -7.16 -21.44 -18.93
N CYS A 776 -6.15 -21.48 -18.06
CA CYS A 776 -5.93 -22.50 -17.04
C CYS A 776 -5.15 -21.86 -15.87
N SER A 777 -4.72 -22.65 -14.88
CA SER A 777 -3.80 -22.13 -13.86
C SER A 777 -2.49 -21.68 -14.52
N PRO A 778 -2.06 -20.41 -14.36
CA PRO A 778 -0.83 -19.89 -14.98
C PRO A 778 0.46 -20.41 -14.31
N ALA A 779 0.31 -21.22 -13.25
CA ALA A 779 1.36 -21.82 -12.42
C ALA A 779 1.68 -23.30 -12.79
N VAL A 780 1.06 -23.86 -13.84
CA VAL A 780 1.28 -25.28 -14.23
C VAL A 780 2.64 -25.54 -14.87
N ASP A 781 3.27 -24.52 -15.46
CA ASP A 781 4.59 -24.59 -16.11
C ASP A 781 5.74 -24.21 -15.17
N VAL A 782 5.45 -23.87 -13.91
CA VAL A 782 6.47 -23.83 -12.86
C VAL A 782 7.07 -25.24 -12.73
N PRO A 783 8.40 -25.42 -12.74
CA PRO A 783 9.02 -26.75 -12.69
C PRO A 783 8.97 -27.36 -11.28
N PRO A 784 9.05 -28.70 -11.15
CA PRO A 784 9.28 -29.36 -9.87
C PRO A 784 10.62 -28.91 -9.26
N ASN A 785 10.77 -29.06 -7.94
CA ASN A 785 12.04 -28.74 -7.29
C ASN A 785 13.08 -29.83 -7.56
N ALA A 786 14.22 -29.47 -8.17
CA ALA A 786 15.19 -30.41 -8.74
C ALA A 786 15.79 -31.45 -7.76
N GLU A 787 15.83 -31.13 -6.46
CA GLU A 787 16.29 -32.06 -5.41
C GLU A 787 15.34 -33.24 -5.17
N ALA A 788 14.08 -33.16 -5.61
CA ALA A 788 13.11 -34.27 -5.47
C ALA A 788 13.34 -35.38 -6.51
N ASP A 789 13.56 -35.00 -7.78
CA ASP A 789 13.67 -35.96 -8.90
C ASP A 789 14.94 -36.83 -8.81
N SER A 790 16.04 -36.26 -8.30
CA SER A 790 17.34 -36.95 -8.19
C SER A 790 17.36 -38.11 -7.18
N LYS A 791 16.41 -38.15 -6.24
CA LYS A 791 16.18 -39.32 -5.36
C LYS A 791 15.20 -40.32 -5.95
N TRP A 792 14.19 -39.89 -6.70
CA TRP A 792 13.21 -40.80 -7.33
C TRP A 792 13.82 -41.59 -8.50
N ALA A 793 14.65 -40.93 -9.31
CA ALA A 793 15.36 -41.56 -10.44
C ALA A 793 16.37 -42.64 -10.02
N ASN A 794 16.96 -42.54 -8.82
CA ASN A 794 17.90 -43.53 -8.28
C ASN A 794 17.21 -44.65 -7.46
N GLY A 795 15.96 -44.46 -7.03
CA GLY A 795 15.22 -45.44 -6.22
C GLY A 795 14.55 -46.59 -7.00
N THR A 796 14.47 -46.50 -8.34
CA THR A 796 13.64 -47.39 -9.18
C THR A 796 14.41 -48.48 -9.93
N LYS A 797 15.64 -48.80 -9.50
CA LYS A 797 16.45 -49.91 -10.06
C LYS A 797 16.59 -51.16 -9.18
N THR A 798 15.96 -51.19 -8.01
CA THR A 798 15.85 -52.42 -7.19
C THR A 798 14.41 -52.89 -7.13
N GLY A 799 14.13 -54.01 -7.79
CA GLY A 799 12.77 -54.53 -7.96
C GLY A 799 12.13 -54.98 -6.64
N LEU A 800 11.13 -54.23 -6.20
CA LEU A 800 10.08 -54.70 -5.28
C LEU A 800 8.72 -54.48 -5.95
N GLN A 801 7.97 -55.56 -6.17
CA GLN A 801 6.55 -55.45 -6.52
C GLN A 801 5.79 -54.89 -5.32
N SER A 802 5.08 -53.78 -5.48
CA SER A 802 4.29 -53.20 -4.38
C SER A 802 3.00 -54.02 -4.13
N PRO A 803 2.63 -54.32 -2.87
CA PRO A 803 1.45 -55.17 -2.57
C PRO A 803 0.09 -54.58 -2.98
N THR A 804 0.06 -53.32 -3.40
CA THR A 804 -1.16 -52.55 -3.74
C THR A 804 -1.94 -53.10 -4.93
N HIS A 805 -1.32 -53.85 -5.84
CA HIS A 805 -2.03 -54.44 -6.99
C HIS A 805 -3.02 -55.55 -6.62
N ALA A 806 -2.95 -56.13 -5.41
CA ALA A 806 -3.80 -57.25 -5.00
C ALA A 806 -5.17 -56.85 -4.42
N LEU A 807 -5.37 -55.59 -4.02
CA LEU A 807 -6.67 -55.12 -3.47
C LEU A 807 -7.61 -54.56 -4.54
N ILE A 808 -7.09 -54.01 -5.64
CA ILE A 808 -7.89 -53.32 -6.67
C ILE A 808 -8.54 -54.32 -7.66
N SER A 809 -8.13 -55.59 -7.67
CA SER A 809 -8.76 -56.64 -8.48
C SER A 809 -9.95 -57.35 -7.79
N LYS A 810 -10.47 -56.78 -6.69
CA LYS A 810 -11.60 -57.32 -5.90
C LYS A 810 -12.65 -56.26 -5.49
N LEU A 811 -12.60 -55.10 -6.14
CA LEU A 811 -13.63 -54.05 -6.15
C LEU A 811 -14.00 -53.76 -7.61
#